data_AF-A0A7K1THZ7-F1
#
_entry.id   AF-A0A7K1THZ7-F1
#
_cell.length_a   1.000
_cell.length_b   1.000
_cell.length_c   1.000
_cell.angle_alpha   90.00
_cell.angle_beta   90.00
_cell.angle_gamma   90.00
#
_symmetry.space_group_name_H-M   'P 1'
#
loop_
_entity.id
_entity.type
_entity.pdbx_description
1 polymer ?
#
loop_
_entity_poly.entity_id
_entity_poly.type
_entity_poly.pdbx_seq_one_letter_code
_entity_poly.pdbx_strand_id
1 'polypeptide(L)'
;MVYLHARYAVSHPHLLRFLPTALLAVALAAGHPAAAQAPPTVTHIGTIQGTGAAATPGTYTIEGIVTGVYPGLNPGGFYVQEAANATDGNPATSDALFVAQPAATVQVGDKVQVTGTVLESAEQPSFNQAVLTTPTIKVVASNASLPPFTILTNSTFNSSLLEPYEGMRVQFSAPLTVAENYSLKQRGELQLSTSGTPFQPTQFVDPNDEPATGTHIIGNSNAAAVNAYQAANLAHVIILDDGSAASNPKPIPYLDPVLHTVRVGSTIAQLRGILGYGFNQWRVQPLPGADAPVFRVVRPAVPSFGALDVKLASFNVLNYFNGDGQGGGFPTPRGAKTAVDFARQRSKIIAALTQMNADVVGLMEMENDGTGPNSALQDLVNGLNKAMGAGTYAFINDGGATQQPNNTDAIHCAIIYKPAAVAPLGPALVASVTGVFERPPLAQLFTTKRHARPDTLGLVVNHFKSKASGNGVDADQNDGQGGSNDRRRAQAQALVKFINQTVRPAGASRIICIGDYNANYEEDPIDILRAAGLVAATPPNSASFVFKGLTGSLDHCIITPNMVGFIDVQKWHINSGEPAFLEFDQAGEATDVNSPFRSSDHDPVLIGVRFLGIANSSTGTSGNRLLVYPSPATGPAVFHLASVVPPGVSPVILEFYLLKGQPLLRLTGTVSMLQTELGRYTAHLAPGIYLLRLQGKGLNKTQRVIKD
;
A
#
# COMPACT_ATOMS: atom_id res chain seq x y z
N MET A 1 -3.60 22.52 -6.70
CA MET A 1 -4.31 23.75 -6.28
C MET A 1 -3.28 24.82 -6.01
N VAL A 2 -3.36 25.95 -6.71
CA VAL A 2 -2.40 27.06 -6.66
C VAL A 2 -2.91 28.11 -5.67
N TYR A 3 -2.11 28.48 -4.67
CA TYR A 3 -2.41 29.59 -3.75
C TYR A 3 -1.91 30.90 -4.37
N LEU A 4 -2.82 31.84 -4.64
CA LEU A 4 -2.49 33.21 -5.02
C LEU A 4 -2.50 34.11 -3.77
N HIS A 5 -1.40 34.81 -3.53
CA HIS A 5 -1.30 35.94 -2.62
C HIS A 5 -1.82 37.22 -3.30
N ALA A 6 -2.53 38.06 -2.56
CA ALA A 6 -2.77 39.46 -2.92
C ALA A 6 -2.49 40.38 -1.72
N ARG A 7 -1.70 41.43 -1.97
CA ARG A 7 -1.47 42.57 -1.07
C ARG A 7 -1.78 43.88 -1.80
N TYR A 8 -1.99 44.91 -0.99
CA TYR A 8 -2.07 46.37 -1.23
C TYR A 8 -3.45 46.94 -1.60
N ALA A 9 -3.87 48.14 -1.20
CA ALA A 9 -3.64 49.10 -0.10
C ALA A 9 -4.32 50.40 -0.56
N VAL A 10 -5.17 51.08 0.23
CA VAL A 10 -5.48 52.52 0.01
C VAL A 10 -5.75 53.25 1.35
N SER A 11 -5.22 54.46 1.37
CA SER A 11 -5.02 55.59 2.31
C SER A 11 -6.18 56.29 3.05
N HIS A 12 -5.88 56.73 4.30
CA HIS A 12 -6.01 58.06 5.00
C HIS A 12 -7.30 58.92 4.93
N PRO A 13 -7.48 59.97 5.80
CA PRO A 13 -7.06 60.23 7.20
C PRO A 13 -8.23 60.81 8.06
N HIS A 14 -8.01 61.17 9.35
CA HIS A 14 -8.37 62.49 9.91
C HIS A 14 -7.85 62.68 11.35
N LEU A 15 -7.38 63.91 11.59
CA LEU A 15 -6.79 64.47 12.81
C LEU A 15 -7.72 64.45 14.04
N LEU A 16 -7.14 64.45 15.24
CA LEU A 16 -7.27 65.59 16.19
C LEU A 16 -6.20 65.51 17.30
N ARG A 17 -5.51 66.64 17.51
CA ARG A 17 -4.56 66.91 18.60
C ARG A 17 -5.32 67.25 19.88
N PHE A 18 -4.86 66.80 21.04
CA PHE A 18 -4.84 67.57 22.30
C PHE A 18 -3.78 67.00 23.26
N LEU A 19 -2.77 67.82 23.58
CA LEU A 19 -1.96 67.78 24.81
C LEU A 19 -2.68 68.71 25.82
N PRO A 20 -2.54 68.57 27.16
CA PRO A 20 -1.22 68.76 27.80
C PRO A 20 -0.99 68.08 29.17
N THR A 21 0.18 68.44 29.74
CA THR A 21 0.56 68.52 31.17
C THR A 21 1.04 67.26 31.90
N ALA A 22 2.36 67.24 32.07
CA ALA A 22 3.11 66.46 33.03
C ALA A 22 2.92 67.00 34.46
N LEU A 23 2.76 66.09 35.43
CA LEU A 23 3.04 66.35 36.84
C LEU A 23 4.07 65.33 37.31
N LEU A 24 5.25 65.83 37.69
CA LEU A 24 6.36 65.07 38.26
C LEU A 24 6.14 64.99 39.78
N ALA A 25 5.78 63.82 40.29
CA ALA A 25 5.75 63.55 41.73
C ALA A 25 6.97 62.68 42.09
N VAL A 26 7.97 63.32 42.70
CA VAL A 26 9.09 62.63 43.35
C VAL A 26 8.60 62.12 44.69
N ALA A 27 8.34 60.81 44.80
CA ALA A 27 8.12 60.13 46.07
C ALA A 27 9.38 59.34 46.42
N LEU A 28 10.12 59.80 47.44
CA LEU A 28 11.11 58.97 48.14
C LEU A 28 10.36 57.86 48.89
N ALA A 29 10.43 56.64 48.39
CA ALA A 29 10.02 55.45 49.14
C ALA A 29 11.26 54.70 49.64
N ALA A 30 11.39 54.61 50.96
CA ALA A 30 12.44 53.88 51.65
C ALA A 30 12.48 52.40 51.22
N GLY A 31 13.68 51.91 50.95
CA GLY A 31 13.93 50.53 50.58
C GLY A 31 13.49 49.57 51.68
N HIS A 32 12.52 48.72 51.36
CA HIS A 32 12.28 47.49 52.08
C HIS A 32 13.26 46.43 51.54
N PRO A 33 13.90 45.62 52.39
CA PRO A 33 14.67 44.48 51.90
C PRO A 33 13.70 43.55 51.16
N ALA A 34 14.01 43.24 49.90
CA ALA A 34 13.26 42.25 49.13
C ALA A 34 13.27 40.94 49.92
N ALA A 35 12.10 40.53 50.41
CA ALA A 35 11.91 39.20 50.96
C ALA A 35 12.32 38.19 49.88
N ALA A 36 13.26 37.30 50.20
CA ALA A 36 13.63 36.21 49.32
C ALA A 36 12.36 35.42 48.99
N GLN A 37 11.94 35.43 47.71
CA GLN A 37 10.85 34.59 47.23
C GLN A 37 11.16 33.15 47.60
N ALA A 38 10.20 32.45 48.21
CA ALA A 38 10.28 31.01 48.40
C ALA A 38 10.57 30.36 47.03
N PRO A 39 11.43 29.33 46.97
CA PRO A 39 11.73 28.66 45.71
C PRO A 39 10.41 28.17 45.08
N PRO A 40 10.24 28.30 43.75
CA PRO A 40 9.01 27.89 43.09
C PRO A 40 8.74 26.40 43.34
N THR A 41 7.50 26.07 43.70
CA THR A 41 7.06 24.68 43.90
C THR A 41 7.14 23.93 42.58
N VAL A 42 7.88 22.82 42.56
CA VAL A 42 7.94 21.92 41.40
C VAL A 42 6.58 21.24 41.23
N THR A 43 6.03 21.31 40.02
CA THR A 43 4.78 20.67 39.60
C THR A 43 5.12 19.41 38.80
N HIS A 44 4.42 18.31 39.08
CA HIS A 44 4.54 17.08 38.29
C HIS A 44 4.04 17.29 36.87
N ILE A 45 4.75 16.73 35.89
CA ILE A 45 4.40 16.90 34.47
C ILE A 45 3.04 16.23 34.19
N GLY A 46 2.76 15.07 34.79
CA GLY A 46 1.47 14.41 34.66
C GLY A 46 0.27 15.24 35.14
N THR A 47 0.46 16.13 36.12
CA THR A 47 -0.60 17.07 36.56
C THR A 47 -0.86 18.16 35.53
N ILE A 48 0.16 18.57 34.78
CA ILE A 48 0.05 19.56 33.71
C ILE A 48 -0.65 18.93 32.50
N GLN A 49 -0.19 17.75 32.08
CA GLN A 49 -0.79 17.01 30.97
C GLN A 49 -2.26 16.66 31.24
N GLY A 50 -2.56 16.15 32.43
CA GLY A 50 -3.91 15.77 32.82
C GLY A 50 -4.43 14.56 32.05
N THR A 51 -5.66 14.15 32.35
CA THR A 51 -6.31 12.96 31.75
C THR A 51 -7.19 13.30 30.53
N GLY A 52 -7.22 14.57 30.13
CA GLY A 52 -7.94 15.06 28.97
C GLY A 52 -7.09 14.99 27.71
N ALA A 53 -7.62 15.47 26.60
CA ALA A 53 -6.90 15.58 25.32
C ALA A 53 -6.16 16.93 25.16
N ALA A 54 -5.88 17.60 26.29
CA ALA A 54 -5.20 18.88 26.31
C ALA A 54 -4.58 19.15 27.68
N ALA A 55 -3.33 19.61 27.68
CA ALA A 55 -2.63 20.08 28.86
C ALA A 55 -3.28 21.33 29.47
N THR A 56 -3.14 21.46 30.80
CA THR A 56 -3.62 22.62 31.55
C THR A 56 -2.71 23.82 31.27
N PRO A 57 -3.22 24.93 30.69
CA PRO A 57 -2.40 26.09 30.38
C PRO A 57 -2.02 26.83 31.67
N GLY A 58 -0.78 27.32 31.74
CA GLY A 58 -0.31 28.02 32.93
C GLY A 58 1.21 28.20 32.95
N THR A 59 1.71 28.91 33.95
CA THR A 59 3.15 29.00 34.20
C THR A 59 3.52 28.03 35.31
N TYR A 60 4.42 27.10 34.99
CA TYR A 60 4.81 26.02 35.90
C TYR A 60 6.33 25.99 36.05
N THR A 61 6.78 25.42 37.16
CA THR A 61 8.15 24.94 37.32
C THR A 61 8.12 23.43 37.36
N ILE A 62 8.82 22.76 36.46
CA ILE A 62 8.91 21.30 36.37
C ILE A 62 10.33 20.84 36.62
N GLU A 63 10.50 19.57 36.99
CA GLU A 63 11.80 18.90 37.05
C GLU A 63 11.74 17.61 36.23
N GLY A 64 12.73 17.36 35.37
CA GLY A 64 12.73 16.19 34.50
C GLY A 64 14.11 15.90 33.90
N ILE A 65 14.23 14.76 33.24
CA ILE A 65 15.43 14.33 32.53
C ILE A 65 15.24 14.63 31.04
N VAL A 66 16.21 15.27 30.40
CA VAL A 66 16.20 15.52 28.97
C VAL A 66 16.34 14.18 28.24
N THR A 67 15.32 13.79 27.47
CA THR A 67 15.26 12.49 26.77
C THR A 67 15.63 12.57 25.30
N GLY A 68 15.49 13.75 24.68
CA GLY A 68 15.87 14.00 23.30
C GLY A 68 15.95 15.50 23.00
N VAL A 69 16.91 15.88 22.15
CA VAL A 69 17.14 17.28 21.73
C VAL A 69 16.98 17.36 20.22
N TYR A 70 16.03 18.17 19.75
CA TYR A 70 15.63 18.27 18.35
C TYR A 70 15.65 19.74 17.89
N PRO A 71 16.85 20.29 17.62
CA PRO A 71 16.98 21.68 17.16
C PRO A 71 16.45 21.86 15.72
N GLY A 72 16.31 20.77 14.97
CA GLY A 72 15.80 20.77 13.59
C GLY A 72 14.28 20.93 13.48
N LEU A 73 13.52 20.72 14.56
CA LEU A 73 12.07 20.96 14.57
C LEU A 73 11.76 22.46 14.47
N ASN A 74 10.48 22.79 14.23
CA ASN A 74 10.03 24.18 14.16
C ASN A 74 8.75 24.40 15.01
N PRO A 75 8.87 24.94 16.23
CA PRO A 75 10.12 25.39 16.85
C PRO A 75 11.04 24.22 17.26
N GLY A 76 12.35 24.47 17.25
CA GLY A 76 13.33 23.55 17.81
C GLY A 76 13.22 23.49 19.33
N GLY A 77 13.65 22.39 19.94
CA GLY A 77 13.53 22.21 21.38
C GLY A 77 14.04 20.87 21.87
N PHE A 78 13.58 20.47 23.05
CA PHE A 78 13.96 19.20 23.67
C PHE A 78 12.78 18.64 24.48
N TYR A 79 12.73 17.32 24.61
CA TYR A 79 11.76 16.64 25.47
C TYR A 79 12.37 16.43 26.85
N VAL A 80 11.55 16.65 27.88
CA VAL A 80 11.84 16.31 29.27
C VAL A 80 10.83 15.29 29.76
N GLN A 81 11.28 14.32 30.55
CA GLN A 81 10.42 13.31 31.16
C GLN A 81 10.81 13.12 32.63
N GLU A 82 9.83 13.02 33.52
CA GLU A 82 10.08 12.75 34.93
C GLU A 82 10.80 11.41 35.14
N ALA A 83 11.64 11.33 36.17
CA ALA A 83 12.24 10.06 36.56
C ALA A 83 11.14 9.13 37.08
N ALA A 84 11.26 7.82 36.84
CA ALA A 84 10.22 6.84 37.18
C ALA A 84 9.80 6.81 38.66
N ASN A 85 10.64 7.31 39.57
CA ASN A 85 10.35 7.41 41.01
C ASN A 85 9.84 8.80 41.44
N ALA A 86 9.60 9.70 40.49
CA ALA A 86 9.23 11.10 40.71
C ALA A 86 7.99 11.52 39.92
N THR A 87 7.28 10.58 39.29
CA THR A 87 6.03 10.82 38.56
C THR A 87 4.86 11.08 39.50
N ASP A 88 3.72 11.51 38.96
CA ASP A 88 2.47 11.66 39.73
C ASP A 88 1.80 10.30 40.08
N GLY A 89 2.33 9.20 39.54
CA GLY A 89 1.84 7.84 39.74
C GLY A 89 0.56 7.49 38.98
N ASN A 90 0.08 8.36 38.07
CA ASN A 90 -1.15 8.15 37.32
C ASN A 90 -0.86 7.64 35.90
N PRO A 91 -1.19 6.39 35.55
CA PRO A 91 -0.93 5.85 34.21
C PRO A 91 -1.81 6.45 33.11
N ALA A 92 -2.76 7.32 33.47
CA ALA A 92 -3.64 8.03 32.52
C ALA A 92 -3.12 9.43 32.16
N THR A 93 -1.95 9.84 32.64
CA THR A 93 -1.30 11.12 32.34
C THR A 93 0.10 10.87 31.80
N SER A 94 0.57 11.75 30.91
CA SER A 94 1.97 11.69 30.46
C SER A 94 2.91 12.35 31.46
N ASP A 95 4.05 11.69 31.72
CA ASP A 95 5.13 12.21 32.56
C ASP A 95 6.15 13.04 31.77
N ALA A 96 5.83 13.47 30.55
CA ALA A 96 6.75 14.15 29.65
C ALA A 96 6.16 15.41 29.00
N LEU A 97 7.04 16.34 28.61
CA LEU A 97 6.66 17.60 28.00
C LEU A 97 7.74 18.05 27.01
N PHE A 98 7.33 18.70 25.92
CA PHE A 98 8.26 19.35 25.00
C PHE A 98 8.55 20.79 25.45
N VAL A 99 9.83 21.16 25.49
CA VAL A 99 10.29 22.51 25.82
C VAL A 99 10.77 23.18 24.53
N ALA A 100 10.06 24.21 24.09
CA ALA A 100 10.43 24.98 22.91
C ALA A 100 11.61 25.93 23.24
N GLN A 101 12.79 25.57 22.73
CA GLN A 101 14.01 26.35 22.85
C GLN A 101 14.89 26.09 21.61
N PRO A 102 14.80 26.92 20.55
CA PRO A 102 15.50 26.66 19.29
C PRO A 102 17.02 26.50 19.44
N ALA A 103 17.63 27.22 20.39
CA ALA A 103 19.02 27.03 20.80
C ALA A 103 19.05 26.32 22.16
N ALA A 104 18.80 25.01 22.14
CA ALA A 104 18.79 24.20 23.35
C ALA A 104 20.14 24.29 24.09
N THR A 105 20.11 24.59 25.39
CA THR A 105 21.31 24.74 26.25
C THR A 105 21.58 23.50 27.09
N VAL A 106 21.02 22.36 26.71
CA VAL A 106 20.96 21.12 27.49
C VAL A 106 21.39 19.93 26.64
N GLN A 107 21.73 18.83 27.30
CA GLN A 107 22.10 17.56 26.67
C GLN A 107 21.20 16.43 27.16
N VAL A 108 21.04 15.38 26.34
CA VAL A 108 20.34 14.16 26.77
C VAL A 108 21.00 13.60 28.03
N GLY A 109 20.19 13.26 29.04
CA GLY A 109 20.64 12.83 30.35
C GLY A 109 20.88 13.97 31.34
N ASP A 110 20.76 15.24 30.96
CA ASP A 110 20.70 16.32 31.93
C ASP A 110 19.37 16.25 32.71
N LYS A 111 19.46 16.33 34.03
CA LYS A 111 18.32 16.58 34.91
C LYS A 111 18.16 18.09 35.03
N VAL A 112 17.00 18.61 34.62
CA VAL A 112 16.74 20.05 34.53
C VAL A 112 15.55 20.44 35.38
N GLN A 113 15.63 21.64 35.95
CA GLN A 113 14.48 22.38 36.46
C GLN A 113 14.14 23.47 35.44
N VAL A 114 12.90 23.49 34.95
CA VAL A 114 12.45 24.39 33.90
C VAL A 114 11.23 25.17 34.37
N THR A 115 11.30 26.49 34.32
CA THR A 115 10.14 27.37 34.55
C THR A 115 9.71 27.99 33.23
N GLY A 116 8.43 27.91 32.87
CA GLY A 116 7.90 28.56 31.67
C GLY A 116 6.40 28.39 31.52
N THR A 117 5.87 28.83 30.37
CA THR A 117 4.43 28.85 30.11
C THR A 117 4.02 27.68 29.22
N VAL A 118 3.15 26.83 29.75
CA VAL A 118 2.55 25.69 29.04
C VAL A 118 1.35 26.16 28.23
N LEU A 119 1.29 25.70 26.99
CA LEU A 119 0.16 25.89 26.08
C LEU A 119 -0.02 24.66 25.20
N GLU A 120 -1.26 24.43 24.78
CA GLU A 120 -1.60 23.46 23.77
C GLU A 120 -2.70 24.04 22.88
N SER A 121 -2.38 24.25 21.61
CA SER A 121 -3.31 24.85 20.65
C SER A 121 -2.95 24.47 19.21
N ALA A 122 -3.90 24.66 18.30
CA ALA A 122 -3.70 24.34 16.90
C ALA A 122 -2.65 25.24 16.21
N GLU A 123 -2.35 26.40 16.80
CA GLU A 123 -1.37 27.36 16.28
C GLU A 123 0.08 27.01 16.67
N GLN A 124 1.03 27.67 16.00
CA GLN A 124 2.40 27.73 16.48
C GLN A 124 2.44 28.33 17.90
N PRO A 125 3.29 27.81 18.80
CA PRO A 125 4.29 26.75 18.60
C PRO A 125 3.83 25.30 18.86
N SER A 126 2.57 25.06 19.21
CA SER A 126 2.10 23.77 19.76
C SER A 126 1.69 22.76 18.71
N PHE A 127 0.86 23.16 17.73
CA PHE A 127 0.24 22.22 16.79
C PHE A 127 -0.52 21.05 17.46
N ASN A 128 -1.23 21.35 18.56
CA ASN A 128 -1.92 20.40 19.44
C ASN A 128 -0.99 19.40 20.13
N GLN A 129 0.27 19.79 20.36
CA GLN A 129 1.18 19.12 21.30
C GLN A 129 1.32 19.99 22.55
N ALA A 130 1.39 19.40 23.73
CA ALA A 130 1.71 20.14 24.95
C ALA A 130 3.14 20.69 24.88
N VAL A 131 3.27 22.02 24.91
CA VAL A 131 4.56 22.72 24.78
C VAL A 131 4.77 23.72 25.91
N LEU A 132 5.97 23.70 26.50
CA LEU A 132 6.46 24.73 27.42
C LEU A 132 7.29 25.76 26.64
N THR A 133 6.85 27.01 26.70
CA THR A 133 7.46 28.17 26.04
C THR A 133 8.12 29.10 27.05
N THR A 134 8.91 30.07 26.54
CA THR A 134 9.66 31.04 27.34
C THR A 134 10.46 30.43 28.51
N PRO A 135 11.20 29.31 28.27
CA PRO A 135 11.79 28.55 29.36
C PRO A 135 12.96 29.28 30.03
N THR A 136 12.97 29.26 31.36
CA THR A 136 14.16 29.49 32.19
C THR A 136 14.66 28.13 32.70
N ILE A 137 15.89 27.76 32.36
CA ILE A 137 16.40 26.40 32.55
C ILE A 137 17.58 26.42 33.52
N LYS A 138 17.54 25.50 34.50
CA LYS A 138 18.64 25.20 35.40
C LYS A 138 18.99 23.72 35.29
N VAL A 139 20.22 23.40 34.88
CA VAL A 139 20.74 22.01 34.97
C VAL A 139 21.05 21.71 36.43
N VAL A 140 20.37 20.71 36.99
CA VAL A 140 20.48 20.28 38.39
C VAL A 140 21.53 19.18 38.53
N ALA A 141 21.61 18.28 37.56
CA ALA A 141 22.62 17.25 37.44
C ALA A 141 22.81 16.86 35.97
N SER A 142 23.97 16.28 35.63
CA SER A 142 24.25 15.75 34.30
C SER A 142 24.50 14.25 34.36
N ASN A 143 24.32 13.56 33.23
CA ASN A 143 24.49 12.10 33.09
C ASN A 143 23.54 11.28 33.99
N ALA A 144 22.31 11.76 34.18
CA ALA A 144 21.26 10.99 34.83
C ALA A 144 20.81 9.82 33.93
N SER A 145 20.46 8.68 34.55
CA SER A 145 19.87 7.55 33.84
C SER A 145 18.55 7.96 33.19
N LEU A 146 18.38 7.66 31.90
CA LEU A 146 17.13 7.97 31.20
C LEU A 146 15.95 7.15 31.76
N PRO A 147 14.73 7.72 31.82
CA PRO A 147 13.52 6.97 32.17
C PRO A 147 13.35 5.74 31.26
N PRO A 148 12.88 4.58 31.76
CA PRO A 148 12.69 3.40 30.92
C PRO A 148 11.69 3.66 29.79
N PHE A 149 11.77 2.87 28.72
CA PHE A 149 10.78 2.95 27.63
C PHE A 149 9.42 2.43 28.09
N THR A 150 8.37 3.19 27.80
CA THR A 150 6.99 2.71 27.89
C THR A 150 6.72 1.74 26.73
N ILE A 151 6.22 0.55 27.04
CA ILE A 151 5.97 -0.49 26.02
C ILE A 151 4.59 -0.28 25.39
N LEU A 152 4.58 0.04 24.09
CA LEU A 152 3.37 0.04 23.27
C LEU A 152 3.14 -1.36 22.70
N THR A 153 2.07 -2.01 23.16
CA THR A 153 1.73 -3.38 22.73
C THR A 153 0.98 -3.34 21.40
N ASN A 154 1.52 -3.97 20.34
CA ASN A 154 0.98 -3.88 18.99
C ASN A 154 -0.47 -4.40 18.89
N SER A 155 -0.79 -5.49 19.60
CA SER A 155 -2.14 -6.11 19.54
C SER A 155 -3.23 -5.28 20.19
N THR A 156 -2.87 -4.33 21.05
CA THR A 156 -3.81 -3.41 21.72
C THR A 156 -3.59 -1.97 21.28
N PHE A 157 -2.68 -1.73 20.33
CA PHE A 157 -2.37 -0.39 19.87
C PHE A 157 -3.57 0.22 19.17
N ASN A 158 -3.91 1.44 19.57
CA ASN A 158 -4.85 2.30 18.86
C ASN A 158 -4.33 3.73 18.99
N SER A 159 -4.21 4.44 17.88
CA SER A 159 -3.73 5.82 17.85
C SER A 159 -4.60 6.76 18.70
N SER A 160 -5.87 6.46 18.95
CA SER A 160 -6.71 7.24 19.85
C SER A 160 -6.40 7.06 21.35
N LEU A 161 -5.53 6.12 21.71
CA LEU A 161 -5.18 5.79 23.10
C LEU A 161 -3.75 6.25 23.46
N LEU A 162 -3.19 7.18 22.70
CA LEU A 162 -1.80 7.58 22.81
C LEU A 162 -1.52 8.80 23.69
N GLU A 163 -2.57 9.54 24.06
CA GLU A 163 -2.51 10.73 24.93
C GLU A 163 -1.67 10.52 26.21
N PRO A 164 -1.86 9.43 26.98
CA PRO A 164 -1.11 9.23 28.23
C PRO A 164 0.41 9.02 28.02
N TYR A 165 0.87 8.97 26.78
CA TYR A 165 2.27 8.72 26.44
C TYR A 165 2.93 9.89 25.69
N GLU A 166 2.23 11.01 25.50
CA GLU A 166 2.73 12.15 24.73
C GLU A 166 4.04 12.70 25.29
N GLY A 167 5.09 12.80 24.47
CA GLY A 167 6.42 13.24 24.87
C GLY A 167 7.27 12.17 25.56
N MET A 168 6.71 11.01 25.92
CA MET A 168 7.44 9.96 26.63
C MET A 168 8.32 9.15 25.68
N ARG A 169 9.37 8.54 26.24
CA ARG A 169 10.14 7.49 25.57
C ARG A 169 9.27 6.24 25.40
N VAL A 170 9.06 5.80 24.16
CA VAL A 170 8.25 4.62 23.83
C VAL A 170 9.04 3.55 23.08
N GLN A 171 8.64 2.30 23.26
CA GLN A 171 9.12 1.14 22.50
C GLN A 171 7.93 0.29 22.06
N PHE A 172 7.89 -0.08 20.78
CA PHE A 172 6.91 -1.05 20.29
C PHE A 172 7.30 -2.48 20.66
N SER A 173 6.33 -3.26 21.13
CA SER A 173 6.52 -4.63 21.61
C SER A 173 6.90 -5.64 20.52
N ALA A 174 6.56 -5.35 19.26
CA ALA A 174 6.73 -6.23 18.12
C ALA A 174 7.04 -5.41 16.84
N PRO A 175 7.51 -6.07 15.76
CA PRO A 175 7.88 -5.37 14.54
C PRO A 175 6.76 -4.51 13.96
N LEU A 176 7.13 -3.37 13.39
CA LEU A 176 6.23 -2.53 12.59
C LEU A 176 6.51 -2.68 11.11
N THR A 177 5.49 -2.46 10.30
CA THR A 177 5.57 -2.56 8.83
C THR A 177 5.39 -1.19 8.20
N VAL A 178 6.22 -0.82 7.23
CA VAL A 178 6.03 0.39 6.43
C VAL A 178 4.75 0.27 5.61
N ALA A 179 3.79 1.15 5.88
CA ALA A 179 2.53 1.25 5.16
C ALA A 179 2.59 2.31 4.04
N GLU A 180 3.33 3.40 4.25
CA GLU A 180 3.49 4.48 3.26
C GLU A 180 4.88 5.10 3.32
N ASN A 181 5.42 5.43 2.14
CA ASN A 181 6.73 6.06 1.97
C ASN A 181 6.71 7.30 1.04
N TYR A 182 5.53 7.81 0.68
CA TYR A 182 5.37 8.93 -0.25
C TYR A 182 6.02 10.22 0.27
N SER A 183 5.80 10.54 1.55
CA SER A 183 6.33 11.75 2.19
C SER A 183 7.84 11.67 2.51
N LEU A 184 8.49 10.51 2.38
CA LEU A 184 9.86 10.31 2.86
C LEU A 184 10.86 11.30 2.24
N LYS A 185 10.85 11.45 0.91
CA LYS A 185 11.76 12.41 0.24
C LYS A 185 11.46 13.85 0.62
N GLN A 186 10.19 14.21 0.83
CA GLN A 186 9.78 15.61 1.01
C GLN A 186 9.84 16.06 2.47
N ARG A 187 9.60 15.13 3.41
CA ARG A 187 9.38 15.40 4.83
C ARG A 187 10.18 14.51 5.78
N GLY A 188 10.89 13.50 5.28
CA GLY A 188 11.58 12.53 6.14
C GLY A 188 10.64 11.54 6.84
N GLU A 189 9.35 11.54 6.50
CA GLU A 189 8.32 10.78 7.20
C GLU A 189 8.03 9.42 6.54
N LEU A 190 7.86 8.38 7.39
CA LEU A 190 7.28 7.09 7.02
C LEU A 190 6.00 6.85 7.83
N GLN A 191 4.96 6.30 7.21
CA GLN A 191 3.83 5.75 7.97
C GLN A 191 4.10 4.27 8.25
N LEU A 192 4.01 3.88 9.52
CA LEU A 192 4.22 2.53 10.00
C LEU A 192 2.91 1.96 10.56
N SER A 193 2.66 0.67 10.35
CA SER A 193 1.53 -0.04 10.90
C SER A 193 1.94 -1.09 11.94
N THR A 194 1.14 -1.21 12.99
CA THR A 194 1.28 -2.24 14.04
C THR A 194 0.70 -3.59 13.65
N SER A 195 -0.06 -3.66 12.55
CA SER A 195 -0.92 -4.80 12.18
C SER A 195 -0.55 -5.40 10.81
N GLY A 196 0.71 -5.28 10.40
CA GLY A 196 1.18 -5.68 9.07
C GLY A 196 0.86 -4.63 8.01
N THR A 197 0.82 -5.02 6.73
CA THR A 197 0.50 -4.08 5.64
C THR A 197 -1.01 -3.77 5.64
N PRO A 198 -1.43 -2.49 5.74
CA PRO A 198 -2.83 -2.11 5.60
C PRO A 198 -3.33 -2.32 4.16
N PHE A 199 -4.56 -2.83 4.01
CA PHE A 199 -5.16 -3.05 2.70
C PHE A 199 -6.30 -2.07 2.41
N GLN A 200 -6.52 -1.79 1.13
CA GLN A 200 -7.75 -1.13 0.66
C GLN A 200 -8.96 -1.92 1.16
N PRO A 201 -9.96 -1.29 1.80
CA PRO A 201 -11.13 -1.99 2.32
C PRO A 201 -11.84 -2.88 1.27
N THR A 202 -12.02 -2.36 0.06
CA THR A 202 -12.69 -3.06 -1.05
C THR A 202 -11.85 -4.17 -1.69
N GLN A 203 -10.68 -4.47 -1.14
CA GLN A 203 -9.94 -5.70 -1.44
C GLN A 203 -10.58 -6.94 -0.77
N PHE A 204 -11.31 -6.75 0.34
CA PHE A 204 -11.90 -7.84 1.14
C PHE A 204 -13.37 -7.62 1.53
N VAL A 205 -13.86 -6.38 1.43
CA VAL A 205 -15.23 -6.00 1.77
C VAL A 205 -15.91 -5.50 0.49
N ASP A 206 -16.90 -6.25 0.03
CA ASP A 206 -17.75 -5.82 -1.08
C ASP A 206 -18.67 -4.67 -0.61
N PRO A 207 -18.74 -3.52 -1.31
CA PRO A 207 -19.61 -2.41 -0.96
C PRO A 207 -21.12 -2.71 -1.01
N ASN A 208 -21.54 -3.66 -1.85
CA ASN A 208 -22.92 -4.03 -2.08
C ASN A 208 -23.35 -5.28 -1.33
N ASP A 209 -22.44 -6.23 -1.12
CA ASP A 209 -22.76 -7.59 -0.70
C ASP A 209 -22.10 -8.05 0.62
N GLU A 210 -22.80 -8.93 1.32
CA GLU A 210 -22.26 -9.75 2.40
C GLU A 210 -22.91 -11.16 2.35
N PRO A 211 -22.14 -12.25 2.10
CA PRO A 211 -20.69 -12.33 1.93
C PRO A 211 -20.15 -11.56 0.72
N ALA A 212 -18.92 -11.04 0.83
CA ALA A 212 -18.21 -10.27 -0.21
C ALA A 212 -18.01 -10.94 -1.58
N THR A 213 -18.35 -12.22 -1.73
CA THR A 213 -18.30 -12.91 -3.03
C THR A 213 -19.61 -12.78 -3.80
N GLY A 214 -20.44 -11.81 -3.44
CA GLY A 214 -21.69 -11.54 -4.12
C GLY A 214 -21.43 -11.03 -5.53
N THR A 215 -22.51 -10.70 -6.24
CA THR A 215 -22.39 -10.14 -7.59
C THR A 215 -23.39 -9.00 -7.83
N HIS A 216 -23.92 -8.41 -6.76
CA HIS A 216 -24.78 -7.25 -6.89
C HIS A 216 -23.92 -6.02 -7.13
N ILE A 217 -24.36 -5.19 -8.07
CA ILE A 217 -23.63 -4.01 -8.54
C ILE A 217 -24.44 -2.73 -8.29
N ILE A 218 -25.51 -2.84 -7.49
CA ILE A 218 -26.44 -1.75 -7.18
C ILE A 218 -26.62 -1.72 -5.67
N GLY A 219 -26.49 -0.52 -5.11
CA GLY A 219 -26.68 -0.27 -3.69
C GLY A 219 -25.38 0.21 -3.06
N ASN A 220 -25.33 0.12 -1.74
CA ASN A 220 -24.17 0.40 -0.89
C ASN A 220 -24.40 -0.23 0.48
N SER A 221 -25.10 -1.37 0.51
CA SER A 221 -25.67 -1.95 1.73
C SER A 221 -24.60 -2.29 2.77
N ASN A 222 -23.35 -2.49 2.33
CA ASN A 222 -22.22 -2.86 3.15
C ASN A 222 -21.15 -1.74 3.27
N ALA A 223 -21.44 -0.52 2.81
CA ALA A 223 -20.52 0.62 2.91
C ALA A 223 -20.11 0.96 4.36
N ALA A 224 -20.95 0.66 5.34
CA ALA A 224 -20.60 0.79 6.75
C ALA A 224 -19.43 -0.13 7.16
N ALA A 225 -19.35 -1.35 6.61
CA ALA A 225 -18.24 -2.27 6.86
C ALA A 225 -16.96 -1.81 6.16
N VAL A 226 -17.07 -1.24 4.96
CA VAL A 226 -15.95 -0.59 4.24
C VAL A 226 -15.35 0.52 5.11
N ASN A 227 -16.21 1.42 5.62
CA ASN A 227 -15.79 2.52 6.50
C ASN A 227 -15.20 2.02 7.83
N ALA A 228 -15.76 0.97 8.41
CA ALA A 228 -15.22 0.37 9.64
C ALA A 228 -13.83 -0.24 9.42
N TYR A 229 -13.59 -0.91 8.29
CA TYR A 229 -12.28 -1.42 7.91
C TYR A 229 -11.28 -0.28 7.73
N GLN A 230 -11.68 0.80 7.04
CA GLN A 230 -10.85 1.99 6.87
C GLN A 230 -10.48 2.63 8.22
N ALA A 231 -11.44 2.77 9.13
CA ALA A 231 -11.20 3.30 10.47
C ALA A 231 -10.23 2.41 11.27
N ALA A 232 -10.36 1.08 11.14
CA ALA A 232 -9.43 0.13 11.76
C ALA A 232 -8.00 0.29 11.21
N ASN A 233 -7.82 0.44 9.89
CA ASN A 233 -6.51 0.72 9.30
C ASN A 233 -5.88 1.99 9.92
N LEU A 234 -6.64 3.09 9.99
CA LEU A 234 -6.17 4.37 10.52
C LEU A 234 -5.85 4.34 12.02
N ALA A 235 -6.56 3.51 12.79
CA ALA A 235 -6.30 3.32 14.22
C ALA A 235 -4.96 2.60 14.49
N HIS A 236 -4.44 1.83 13.53
CA HIS A 236 -3.25 0.99 13.68
C HIS A 236 -2.00 1.52 12.97
N VAL A 237 -1.96 2.82 12.66
CA VAL A 237 -0.80 3.47 12.04
C VAL A 237 -0.23 4.60 12.89
N ILE A 238 1.07 4.85 12.71
CA ILE A 238 1.82 5.94 13.36
C ILE A 238 2.88 6.47 12.39
N ILE A 239 3.22 7.75 12.48
CA ILE A 239 4.31 8.34 11.71
C ILE A 239 5.66 8.09 12.41
N LEU A 240 6.68 7.69 11.66
CA LEU A 240 8.09 7.85 12.04
C LEU A 240 8.60 9.11 11.34
N ASP A 241 8.95 10.12 12.12
CA ASP A 241 9.49 11.40 11.67
C ASP A 241 11.02 11.31 11.54
N ASP A 242 11.70 12.29 10.93
CA ASP A 242 13.18 12.35 10.86
C ASP A 242 13.82 13.24 11.95
N GLY A 243 13.01 13.83 12.83
CA GLY A 243 13.48 14.75 13.86
C GLY A 243 13.70 16.18 13.38
N SER A 244 13.16 16.54 12.21
CA SER A 244 13.41 17.82 11.55
C SER A 244 12.17 18.39 10.88
N ALA A 245 12.07 19.72 10.82
CA ALA A 245 11.07 20.44 10.03
C ALA A 245 11.58 20.75 8.61
N ALA A 246 12.74 20.21 8.22
CA ALA A 246 13.35 20.45 6.91
C ALA A 246 12.49 19.90 5.78
N SER A 247 12.32 20.70 4.74
CA SER A 247 11.77 20.22 3.47
C SER A 247 12.87 19.59 2.63
N ASN A 248 12.61 18.41 2.08
CA ASN A 248 13.56 17.62 1.28
C ASN A 248 14.89 17.33 2.01
N PRO A 249 14.86 16.58 3.14
CA PRO A 249 16.05 16.27 3.91
C PRO A 249 17.13 15.60 3.05
N LYS A 250 18.40 15.99 3.30
CA LYS A 250 19.59 15.44 2.62
C LYS A 250 20.62 15.03 3.67
N PRO A 251 21.00 13.74 3.75
CA PRO A 251 20.47 12.61 2.97
C PRO A 251 18.99 12.31 3.27
N ILE A 252 18.31 11.59 2.38
CA ILE A 252 16.98 11.03 2.66
C ILE A 252 17.14 10.01 3.79
N PRO A 253 16.34 10.08 4.87
CA PRO A 253 16.51 9.20 6.02
C PRO A 253 16.02 7.76 5.72
N TYR A 254 16.42 6.82 6.59
CA TYR A 254 15.90 5.45 6.66
C TYR A 254 16.15 4.51 5.47
N LEU A 255 16.91 4.95 4.48
CA LEU A 255 17.22 4.11 3.33
C LEU A 255 18.16 2.97 3.72
N ASP A 256 17.89 1.78 3.19
CA ASP A 256 18.86 0.68 3.22
C ASP A 256 20.15 1.12 2.51
N PRO A 257 21.34 0.92 3.12
CA PRO A 257 22.59 1.45 2.59
C PRO A 257 23.07 0.75 1.31
N VAL A 258 22.53 -0.43 0.97
CA VAL A 258 22.90 -1.20 -0.23
C VAL A 258 21.86 -1.01 -1.33
N LEU A 259 20.58 -1.10 -0.97
CA LEU A 259 19.46 -1.02 -1.92
C LEU A 259 19.01 0.41 -2.19
N HIS A 260 19.45 1.37 -1.36
CA HIS A 260 19.11 2.78 -1.40
C HIS A 260 17.59 3.04 -1.44
N THR A 261 16.84 2.22 -0.71
CA THR A 261 15.37 2.30 -0.65
C THR A 261 14.85 1.89 0.72
N VAL A 262 13.63 2.29 1.02
CA VAL A 262 12.75 1.70 2.03
C VAL A 262 11.36 1.61 1.42
N ARG A 263 10.75 0.43 1.55
CA ARG A 263 9.58 0.06 0.77
C ARG A 263 8.37 -0.20 1.66
N VAL A 264 7.18 -0.06 1.11
CA VAL A 264 5.97 -0.66 1.70
C VAL A 264 6.22 -2.15 1.92
N GLY A 265 5.90 -2.66 3.11
CA GLY A 265 6.23 -4.02 3.55
C GLY A 265 7.63 -4.18 4.18
N SER A 266 8.49 -3.16 4.15
CA SER A 266 9.74 -3.18 4.94
C SER A 266 9.40 -3.18 6.42
N THR A 267 10.27 -3.75 7.25
CA THR A 267 9.97 -3.94 8.68
C THR A 267 11.04 -3.33 9.56
N ILE A 268 10.63 -2.81 10.71
CA ILE A 268 11.53 -2.42 11.80
C ILE A 268 11.24 -3.33 12.99
N ALA A 269 12.25 -4.01 13.51
CA ALA A 269 12.05 -5.08 14.50
C ALA A 269 11.55 -4.55 15.85
N GLN A 270 12.12 -3.45 16.31
CA GLN A 270 11.78 -2.77 17.56
C GLN A 270 11.95 -1.27 17.35
N LEU A 271 10.86 -0.55 17.10
CA LEU A 271 10.91 0.91 17.04
C LEU A 271 10.99 1.47 18.46
N ARG A 272 12.01 2.29 18.71
CA ARG A 272 12.19 3.11 19.91
C ARG A 272 12.24 4.57 19.51
N GLY A 273 11.65 5.42 20.33
CA GLY A 273 11.66 6.85 20.08
C GLY A 273 10.98 7.65 21.17
N ILE A 274 10.71 8.92 20.88
CA ILE A 274 9.88 9.77 21.72
C ILE A 274 8.56 10.00 21.00
N LEU A 275 7.45 9.68 21.66
CA LEU A 275 6.13 9.91 21.10
C LEU A 275 5.87 11.42 21.07
N GLY A 276 5.41 11.95 19.94
CA GLY A 276 5.01 13.34 19.80
C GLY A 276 3.70 13.43 19.04
N TYR A 277 3.18 14.64 18.97
CA TYR A 277 1.99 14.96 18.21
C TYR A 277 2.24 16.19 17.33
N GLY A 278 1.67 16.19 16.13
CA GLY A 278 1.79 17.35 15.25
C GLY A 278 1.14 17.10 13.90
N PHE A 279 0.64 18.16 13.28
CA PHE A 279 -0.11 18.09 12.02
C PHE A 279 -1.28 17.09 12.05
N ASN A 280 -1.94 16.98 13.21
CA ASN A 280 -3.05 16.05 13.49
C ASN A 280 -2.67 14.56 13.38
N GLN A 281 -1.42 14.21 13.65
CA GLN A 281 -0.92 12.85 13.62
C GLN A 281 0.02 12.56 14.78
N TRP A 282 -0.18 11.40 15.41
CA TRP A 282 0.81 10.81 16.32
C TRP A 282 2.06 10.41 15.54
N ARG A 283 3.21 10.73 16.12
CA ARG A 283 4.51 10.51 15.51
C ARG A 283 5.54 10.04 16.52
N VAL A 284 6.54 9.32 16.04
CA VAL A 284 7.71 8.94 16.82
C VAL A 284 8.89 9.75 16.31
N GLN A 285 9.50 10.52 17.20
CA GLN A 285 10.77 11.19 16.94
C GLN A 285 11.92 10.19 17.13
N PRO A 286 12.88 10.11 16.19
CA PRO A 286 13.92 9.09 16.18
C PRO A 286 14.99 9.37 17.24
N LEU A 287 15.49 8.31 17.88
CA LEU A 287 16.66 8.39 18.77
C LEU A 287 17.96 8.12 17.99
N PRO A 288 19.11 8.65 18.42
CA PRO A 288 20.40 8.36 17.80
C PRO A 288 21.04 7.06 18.31
N GLY A 289 22.16 6.67 17.71
CA GLY A 289 23.01 5.60 18.23
C GLY A 289 22.38 4.21 18.12
N ALA A 290 22.43 3.43 19.20
CA ALA A 290 21.92 2.05 19.23
C ALA A 290 20.40 1.95 19.11
N ASP A 291 19.67 3.04 19.38
CA ASP A 291 18.22 3.12 19.26
C ASP A 291 17.77 3.76 17.92
N ALA A 292 18.71 4.02 17.00
CA ALA A 292 18.39 4.57 15.68
C ALA A 292 17.48 3.62 14.88
N PRO A 293 16.44 4.13 14.18
CA PRO A 293 15.59 3.30 13.35
C PRO A 293 16.38 2.62 12.22
N VAL A 294 16.34 1.29 12.17
CA VAL A 294 16.94 0.48 11.10
C VAL A 294 15.89 -0.44 10.50
N PHE A 295 15.69 -0.32 9.19
CA PHE A 295 14.72 -1.12 8.46
C PHE A 295 15.37 -2.35 7.85
N ARG A 296 14.67 -3.48 7.94
CA ARG A 296 14.90 -4.65 7.09
C ARG A 296 14.13 -4.46 5.79
N VAL A 297 14.87 -4.28 4.71
CA VAL A 297 14.35 -4.09 3.36
C VAL A 297 14.64 -5.33 2.53
N VAL A 298 13.63 -5.82 1.78
CA VAL A 298 13.77 -6.96 0.88
C VAL A 298 13.16 -6.61 -0.46
N ARG A 299 13.94 -6.81 -1.53
CA ARG A 299 13.48 -6.77 -2.92
C ARG A 299 13.17 -8.21 -3.36
N PRO A 300 11.91 -8.56 -3.71
CA PRO A 300 11.56 -9.92 -4.09
C PRO A 300 12.17 -10.30 -5.43
N ALA A 301 12.60 -11.56 -5.55
CA ALA A 301 12.99 -12.14 -6.83
C ALA A 301 11.77 -12.32 -7.75
N VAL A 302 12.02 -12.50 -9.05
CA VAL A 302 10.97 -12.82 -10.01
C VAL A 302 10.24 -14.11 -9.60
N PRO A 303 8.90 -14.15 -9.61
CA PRO A 303 8.11 -15.36 -9.39
C PRO A 303 8.57 -16.54 -10.25
N SER A 304 8.76 -17.69 -9.60
CA SER A 304 9.08 -18.95 -10.26
C SER A 304 7.82 -19.80 -10.42
N PHE A 305 7.72 -20.47 -11.56
CA PHE A 305 6.66 -21.42 -11.87
C PHE A 305 7.24 -22.83 -12.03
N GLY A 306 6.41 -23.85 -11.87
CA GLY A 306 6.74 -25.22 -12.24
C GLY A 306 6.88 -25.39 -13.77
N ALA A 307 6.76 -26.62 -14.26
CA ALA A 307 6.73 -26.84 -15.70
C ALA A 307 5.50 -26.16 -16.33
N LEU A 308 5.72 -25.35 -17.37
CA LEU A 308 4.73 -24.58 -18.10
C LEU A 308 4.80 -24.87 -19.61
N ASP A 309 3.65 -24.76 -20.28
CA ASP A 309 3.59 -24.75 -21.75
C ASP A 309 3.81 -23.33 -22.27
N VAL A 310 3.23 -22.33 -21.58
CA VAL A 310 3.32 -20.90 -21.91
C VAL A 310 3.43 -20.08 -20.63
N LYS A 311 4.30 -19.07 -20.61
CA LYS A 311 4.34 -18.03 -19.58
C LYS A 311 3.78 -16.72 -20.15
N LEU A 312 2.83 -16.09 -19.47
CA LEU A 312 2.28 -14.80 -19.83
C LEU A 312 2.61 -13.75 -18.78
N ALA A 313 2.53 -12.47 -19.15
CA ALA A 313 2.59 -11.36 -18.22
C ALA A 313 1.61 -10.24 -18.58
N SER A 314 1.16 -9.50 -17.57
CA SER A 314 0.43 -8.23 -17.68
C SER A 314 1.26 -7.13 -17.05
N PHE A 315 1.47 -6.01 -17.73
CA PHE A 315 2.29 -4.94 -17.20
C PHE A 315 1.82 -3.54 -17.66
N ASN A 316 1.37 -2.72 -16.71
CA ASN A 316 1.23 -1.29 -16.92
C ASN A 316 2.63 -0.65 -16.87
N VAL A 317 3.04 -0.02 -17.97
CA VAL A 317 4.41 0.50 -18.16
C VAL A 317 4.57 2.00 -17.87
N LEU A 318 3.58 2.61 -17.19
CA LEU A 318 3.61 4.00 -16.70
C LEU A 318 3.88 5.03 -17.83
N ASN A 319 2.96 5.12 -18.78
CA ASN A 319 3.03 6.02 -19.92
C ASN A 319 4.39 5.93 -20.65
N TYR A 320 4.66 4.80 -21.29
CA TYR A 320 5.84 4.60 -22.13
C TYR A 320 5.70 5.40 -23.43
N PHE A 321 6.18 6.65 -23.43
CA PHE A 321 6.04 7.62 -24.51
C PHE A 321 7.41 8.01 -25.02
N ASN A 322 7.66 7.79 -26.31
CA ASN A 322 9.00 7.91 -26.91
C ASN A 322 9.21 9.24 -27.67
N GLY A 323 8.23 10.15 -27.64
CA GLY A 323 8.29 11.43 -28.33
C GLY A 323 7.94 11.27 -29.82
N ASP A 324 8.84 11.68 -30.71
CA ASP A 324 8.68 11.49 -32.17
C ASP A 324 9.36 10.22 -32.70
N GLY A 325 9.89 9.38 -31.79
CA GLY A 325 10.69 8.20 -32.09
C GLY A 325 12.08 8.47 -32.70
N GLN A 326 12.46 9.74 -32.86
CA GLN A 326 13.71 10.19 -33.47
C GLN A 326 14.58 11.01 -32.50
N GLY A 327 14.18 11.06 -31.22
CA GLY A 327 14.88 11.78 -30.15
C GLY A 327 14.33 13.18 -29.88
N GLY A 328 13.31 13.63 -30.62
CA GLY A 328 12.54 14.84 -30.38
C GLY A 328 11.16 14.54 -29.77
N GLY A 329 10.23 15.50 -29.86
CA GLY A 329 8.84 15.32 -29.40
C GLY A 329 8.61 15.43 -27.89
N PHE A 330 9.63 15.83 -27.11
CA PHE A 330 9.51 16.07 -25.67
C PHE A 330 9.26 17.56 -25.33
N PRO A 331 8.55 17.88 -24.22
CA PRO A 331 7.89 16.96 -23.31
C PRO A 331 6.67 16.32 -23.96
N THR A 332 6.50 15.02 -23.72
CA THR A 332 5.29 14.30 -24.14
C THR A 332 4.10 14.70 -23.25
N PRO A 333 2.85 14.53 -23.73
CA PRO A 333 1.66 14.85 -22.94
C PRO A 333 1.57 14.01 -21.66
N ARG A 334 2.09 12.77 -21.66
CA ARG A 334 2.19 11.88 -20.50
C ARG A 334 3.53 11.14 -20.48
N GLY A 335 3.94 10.64 -19.32
CA GLY A 335 5.24 9.99 -19.15
C GLY A 335 6.40 10.97 -19.16
N ALA A 336 7.56 10.48 -19.60
CA ALA A 336 8.85 11.16 -19.53
C ALA A 336 8.85 12.55 -20.18
N LYS A 337 9.46 13.53 -19.49
CA LYS A 337 9.51 14.93 -19.97
C LYS A 337 10.70 15.25 -20.84
N THR A 338 11.69 14.36 -20.89
CA THR A 338 12.88 14.49 -21.73
C THR A 338 13.26 13.16 -22.34
N ALA A 339 14.01 13.18 -23.45
CA ALA A 339 14.54 11.96 -24.07
C ALA A 339 15.48 11.18 -23.13
N VAL A 340 16.15 11.88 -22.20
CA VAL A 340 17.05 11.25 -21.20
C VAL A 340 16.23 10.50 -20.16
N ASP A 341 15.15 11.08 -19.66
CA ASP A 341 14.23 10.42 -18.73
C ASP A 341 13.55 9.22 -19.38
N PHE A 342 13.16 9.35 -20.65
CA PHE A 342 12.63 8.24 -21.42
C PHE A 342 13.65 7.10 -21.54
N ALA A 343 14.91 7.40 -21.83
CA ALA A 343 15.96 6.37 -21.91
C ALA A 343 16.16 5.62 -20.57
N ARG A 344 16.00 6.32 -19.44
CA ARG A 344 16.02 5.70 -18.09
C ARG A 344 14.82 4.79 -17.89
N GLN A 345 13.60 5.30 -18.14
CA GLN A 345 12.35 4.54 -18.06
C GLN A 345 12.44 3.25 -18.91
N ARG A 346 12.80 3.43 -20.18
CA ARG A 346 13.00 2.37 -21.17
C ARG A 346 13.92 1.27 -20.70
N SER A 347 15.08 1.63 -20.14
CA SER A 347 16.06 0.65 -19.67
C SER A 347 15.51 -0.19 -18.53
N LYS A 348 14.81 0.42 -17.57
CA LYS A 348 14.21 -0.29 -16.43
C LYS A 348 13.08 -1.23 -16.86
N ILE A 349 12.24 -0.80 -17.80
CA ILE A 349 11.13 -1.63 -18.33
C ILE A 349 11.67 -2.80 -19.14
N ILE A 350 12.71 -2.59 -19.96
CA ILE A 350 13.41 -3.68 -20.66
C ILE A 350 14.04 -4.65 -19.65
N ALA A 351 14.65 -4.16 -18.55
CA ALA A 351 15.19 -5.00 -17.50
C ALA A 351 14.10 -5.87 -16.83
N ALA A 352 12.94 -5.28 -16.53
CA ALA A 352 11.79 -6.00 -15.97
C ALA A 352 11.27 -7.08 -16.93
N LEU A 353 11.02 -6.74 -18.20
CA LEU A 353 10.54 -7.67 -19.23
C LEU A 353 11.54 -8.80 -19.50
N THR A 354 12.84 -8.49 -19.51
CA THR A 354 13.91 -9.48 -19.68
C THR A 354 13.92 -10.49 -18.52
N GLN A 355 13.78 -10.04 -17.28
CA GLN A 355 13.74 -10.93 -16.11
C GLN A 355 12.43 -11.73 -16.02
N MET A 356 11.29 -11.12 -16.33
CA MET A 356 10.01 -11.84 -16.41
C MET A 356 10.06 -12.93 -17.49
N ASN A 357 10.74 -12.66 -18.61
CA ASN A 357 10.98 -13.59 -19.70
C ASN A 357 9.70 -14.30 -20.21
N ALA A 358 8.56 -13.62 -20.17
CA ALA A 358 7.27 -14.17 -20.56
C ALA A 358 7.18 -14.37 -22.08
N ASP A 359 6.44 -15.38 -22.51
CA ASP A 359 6.25 -15.72 -23.92
C ASP A 359 5.25 -14.82 -24.62
N VAL A 360 4.27 -14.31 -23.88
CA VAL A 360 3.30 -13.30 -24.33
C VAL A 360 3.13 -12.27 -23.22
N VAL A 361 3.15 -10.98 -23.55
CA VAL A 361 2.97 -9.89 -22.59
C VAL A 361 1.88 -8.95 -23.08
N GLY A 362 0.87 -8.73 -22.23
CA GLY A 362 -0.07 -7.63 -22.37
C GLY A 362 0.50 -6.38 -21.71
N LEU A 363 0.49 -5.26 -22.44
CA LEU A 363 1.01 -3.98 -22.00
C LEU A 363 -0.12 -2.96 -21.92
N MET A 364 -0.14 -2.19 -20.84
CA MET A 364 -1.01 -1.03 -20.68
C MET A 364 -0.15 0.23 -20.57
N GLU A 365 -0.71 1.37 -20.95
CA GLU A 365 -0.02 2.68 -20.99
C GLU A 365 1.13 2.77 -22.01
N MET A 366 0.98 2.08 -23.13
CA MET A 366 1.79 2.37 -24.32
C MET A 366 1.27 3.64 -25.00
N GLU A 367 2.15 4.52 -25.46
CA GLU A 367 1.75 5.71 -26.24
C GLU A 367 0.94 5.31 -27.48
N ASN A 368 -0.16 6.00 -27.74
CA ASN A 368 -1.05 5.73 -28.85
C ASN A 368 -0.60 6.43 -30.14
N ASP A 369 0.58 6.07 -30.62
CA ASP A 369 1.27 6.61 -31.80
C ASP A 369 1.36 5.63 -32.99
N GLY A 370 0.67 4.49 -32.87
CA GLY A 370 0.54 3.47 -33.90
C GLY A 370 1.62 2.38 -33.85
N THR A 371 1.84 1.71 -34.99
CA THR A 371 2.68 0.51 -35.09
C THR A 371 3.83 0.65 -36.10
N GLY A 372 4.14 1.89 -36.49
CA GLY A 372 5.21 2.19 -37.44
C GLY A 372 6.62 2.11 -36.85
N PRO A 373 7.68 2.28 -37.67
CA PRO A 373 9.08 2.17 -37.24
C PRO A 373 9.47 3.06 -36.06
N ASN A 374 8.80 4.21 -35.91
CA ASN A 374 9.07 5.22 -34.89
C ASN A 374 8.17 5.08 -33.66
N SER A 375 7.26 4.10 -33.62
CA SER A 375 6.28 4.03 -32.54
C SER A 375 6.90 3.55 -31.24
N ALA A 376 6.31 3.94 -30.11
CA ALA A 376 6.72 3.54 -28.78
C ALA A 376 6.75 1.99 -28.61
N LEU A 377 5.76 1.30 -29.20
CA LEU A 377 5.71 -0.17 -29.22
C LEU A 377 6.86 -0.79 -30.01
N GLN A 378 7.19 -0.22 -31.18
CA GLN A 378 8.29 -0.70 -32.00
C GLN A 378 9.65 -0.43 -31.33
N ASP A 379 9.83 0.71 -30.66
CA ASP A 379 11.03 1.01 -29.87
C ASP A 379 11.24 -0.03 -28.75
N LEU A 380 10.18 -0.36 -27.99
CA LEU A 380 10.26 -1.36 -26.92
C LEU A 380 10.69 -2.73 -27.45
N VAL A 381 10.08 -3.20 -28.55
CA VAL A 381 10.45 -4.48 -29.18
C VAL A 381 11.88 -4.45 -29.73
N ASN A 382 12.33 -3.35 -30.32
CA ASN A 382 13.72 -3.18 -30.74
C ASN A 382 14.68 -3.25 -29.56
N GLY A 383 14.34 -2.63 -28.43
CA GLY A 383 15.10 -2.68 -27.19
C GLY A 383 15.22 -4.10 -26.62
N LEU A 384 14.12 -4.84 -26.56
CA LEU A 384 14.10 -6.23 -26.12
C LEU A 384 14.92 -7.13 -27.05
N ASN A 385 14.77 -6.98 -28.37
CA ASN A 385 15.54 -7.75 -29.35
C ASN A 385 17.04 -7.42 -29.32
N LYS A 386 17.42 -6.19 -28.95
CA LYS A 386 18.82 -5.85 -28.68
C LYS A 386 19.34 -6.53 -27.41
N ALA A 387 18.54 -6.58 -26.35
CA ALA A 387 18.93 -7.17 -25.06
C ALA A 387 18.94 -8.70 -25.05
N MET A 388 18.01 -9.33 -25.78
CA MET A 388 17.75 -10.77 -25.70
C MET A 388 18.08 -11.54 -26.98
N GLY A 389 18.41 -10.84 -28.07
CA GLY A 389 18.70 -11.42 -29.39
C GLY A 389 17.65 -11.04 -30.44
N ALA A 390 18.11 -10.80 -31.66
CA ALA A 390 17.25 -10.36 -32.76
C ALA A 390 16.11 -11.36 -33.03
N GLY A 391 14.89 -10.84 -33.19
CA GLY A 391 13.70 -11.66 -33.46
C GLY A 391 13.14 -12.43 -32.26
N THR A 392 13.62 -12.17 -31.04
CA THR A 392 13.10 -12.78 -29.81
C THR A 392 11.64 -12.41 -29.58
N TYR A 393 11.31 -11.12 -29.70
CA TYR A 393 9.96 -10.60 -29.58
C TYR A 393 9.48 -9.96 -30.89
N ALA A 394 8.18 -10.13 -31.15
CA ALA A 394 7.39 -9.37 -32.10
C ALA A 394 6.15 -8.80 -31.37
N PHE A 395 5.41 -7.91 -32.02
CA PHE A 395 4.15 -7.38 -31.49
C PHE A 395 2.95 -7.73 -32.38
N ILE A 396 1.75 -7.67 -31.80
CA ILE A 396 0.50 -7.80 -32.52
C ILE A 396 0.14 -6.45 -33.13
N ASN A 397 0.03 -6.42 -34.46
CA ASN A 397 -0.36 -5.21 -35.18
C ASN A 397 -1.89 -5.14 -35.24
N ASP A 398 -2.46 -4.19 -34.50
CA ASP A 398 -3.90 -3.89 -34.43
C ASP A 398 -4.32 -2.77 -35.39
N GLY A 399 -3.40 -2.28 -36.23
CA GLY A 399 -3.61 -1.14 -37.11
C GLY A 399 -3.47 0.23 -36.42
N GLY A 400 -3.12 0.24 -35.13
CA GLY A 400 -2.84 1.44 -34.33
C GLY A 400 -4.00 2.43 -34.24
N ALA A 401 -3.65 3.68 -33.95
CA ALA A 401 -4.57 4.81 -33.80
C ALA A 401 -5.63 4.94 -34.91
N THR A 402 -5.30 4.54 -36.15
CA THR A 402 -6.22 4.62 -37.30
C THR A 402 -7.30 3.55 -37.33
N GLN A 403 -7.12 2.44 -36.60
CA GLN A 403 -8.06 1.33 -36.53
C GLN A 403 -8.73 1.18 -35.15
N GLN A 404 -8.18 1.81 -34.11
CA GLN A 404 -8.79 1.77 -32.79
C GLN A 404 -10.10 2.59 -32.74
N PRO A 405 -11.24 1.96 -32.42
CA PRO A 405 -12.52 2.67 -32.28
C PRO A 405 -12.49 3.55 -31.02
N ASN A 406 -13.13 4.73 -31.07
CA ASN A 406 -13.10 5.69 -29.95
C ASN A 406 -11.68 6.04 -29.48
N ASN A 407 -10.73 6.13 -30.42
CA ASN A 407 -9.34 6.53 -30.16
C ASN A 407 -9.24 7.97 -29.65
N THR A 408 -9.51 8.18 -28.36
CA THR A 408 -9.56 9.50 -27.72
C THR A 408 -8.53 9.68 -26.61
N ASP A 409 -7.90 8.60 -26.12
CA ASP A 409 -6.84 8.65 -25.12
C ASP A 409 -5.45 8.56 -25.78
N ALA A 410 -4.46 9.19 -25.15
CA ALA A 410 -3.08 9.19 -25.59
C ALA A 410 -2.36 7.84 -25.31
N ILE A 411 -3.05 6.91 -24.65
CA ILE A 411 -2.54 5.58 -24.31
C ILE A 411 -3.36 4.46 -24.93
N HIS A 412 -2.71 3.35 -25.24
CA HIS A 412 -3.32 2.14 -25.80
C HIS A 412 -2.83 0.86 -25.10
N CYS A 413 -3.60 -0.22 -25.27
CA CYS A 413 -3.22 -1.57 -24.86
C CYS A 413 -2.46 -2.25 -26.00
N ALA A 414 -1.35 -2.93 -25.71
CA ALA A 414 -0.55 -3.64 -26.71
C ALA A 414 -0.27 -5.09 -26.30
N ILE A 415 0.10 -5.94 -27.27
CA ILE A 415 0.56 -7.31 -27.02
C ILE A 415 1.89 -7.52 -27.72
N ILE A 416 2.91 -7.97 -26.96
CA ILE A 416 4.16 -8.51 -27.49
C ILE A 416 4.26 -10.01 -27.23
N TYR A 417 4.95 -10.74 -28.08
CA TYR A 417 5.06 -12.19 -27.96
C TYR A 417 6.37 -12.71 -28.55
N LYS A 418 6.77 -13.91 -28.12
CA LYS A 418 7.92 -14.63 -28.69
C LYS A 418 7.48 -15.52 -29.85
N PRO A 419 7.91 -15.26 -31.10
CA PRO A 419 7.54 -16.07 -32.25
C PRO A 419 7.99 -17.54 -32.16
N ALA A 420 9.01 -17.82 -31.34
CA ALA A 420 9.48 -19.18 -31.06
C ALA A 420 8.57 -19.98 -30.11
N ALA A 421 7.76 -19.31 -29.28
CA ALA A 421 6.89 -19.96 -28.30
C ALA A 421 5.45 -20.11 -28.80
N VAL A 422 4.95 -19.10 -29.53
CA VAL A 422 3.56 -19.05 -30.01
C VAL A 422 3.49 -18.49 -31.44
N ALA A 423 2.37 -18.74 -32.13
CA ALA A 423 1.97 -18.02 -33.35
C ALA A 423 0.60 -17.38 -33.15
N PRO A 424 0.39 -16.14 -33.63
CA PRO A 424 -0.95 -15.56 -33.77
C PRO A 424 -1.83 -16.45 -34.66
N LEU A 425 -3.08 -16.64 -34.23
CA LEU A 425 -4.12 -17.34 -34.97
C LEU A 425 -5.21 -16.32 -35.36
N GLY A 426 -5.25 -15.96 -36.63
CA GLY A 426 -6.17 -14.92 -37.13
C GLY A 426 -5.72 -13.49 -36.80
N PRO A 427 -6.52 -12.48 -37.21
CA PRO A 427 -6.18 -11.08 -36.99
C PRO A 427 -6.31 -10.67 -35.52
N ALA A 428 -5.71 -9.52 -35.19
CA ALA A 428 -5.97 -8.82 -33.94
C ALA A 428 -7.46 -8.45 -33.83
N LEU A 429 -8.01 -8.52 -32.62
CA LEU A 429 -9.40 -8.18 -32.34
C LEU A 429 -9.44 -6.99 -31.39
N VAL A 430 -10.14 -5.93 -31.77
CA VAL A 430 -10.26 -4.70 -30.96
C VAL A 430 -11.72 -4.50 -30.57
N ALA A 431 -11.96 -4.21 -29.29
CA ALA A 431 -13.32 -3.97 -28.80
C ALA A 431 -13.91 -2.70 -29.42
N SER A 432 -15.08 -2.81 -30.07
CA SER A 432 -15.71 -1.73 -30.85
C SER A 432 -16.98 -1.15 -30.24
N VAL A 433 -17.22 -1.38 -28.95
CA VAL A 433 -18.39 -0.83 -28.26
C VAL A 433 -18.28 0.70 -28.18
N THR A 434 -19.10 1.39 -28.99
CA THR A 434 -19.07 2.86 -29.12
C THR A 434 -19.27 3.56 -27.79
N GLY A 435 -18.43 4.55 -27.50
CA GLY A 435 -18.57 5.45 -26.36
C GLY A 435 -18.30 4.84 -24.98
N VAL A 436 -17.82 3.59 -24.88
CA VAL A 436 -17.56 2.92 -23.58
C VAL A 436 -16.07 2.83 -23.23
N PHE A 437 -15.21 2.59 -24.21
CA PHE A 437 -13.76 2.49 -23.98
C PHE A 437 -13.04 3.70 -24.57
N GLU A 438 -12.31 4.44 -23.73
CA GLU A 438 -11.29 5.40 -24.19
C GLU A 438 -10.01 4.68 -24.63
N ARG A 439 -9.82 3.45 -24.12
CA ARG A 439 -8.68 2.56 -24.32
C ARG A 439 -9.21 1.18 -24.69
N PRO A 440 -9.58 0.96 -25.97
CA PRO A 440 -10.23 -0.27 -26.39
C PRO A 440 -9.43 -1.52 -26.00
N PRO A 441 -10.06 -2.53 -25.35
CA PRO A 441 -9.42 -3.82 -25.14
C PRO A 441 -8.93 -4.45 -26.45
N LEU A 442 -7.72 -5.01 -26.41
CA LEU A 442 -7.06 -5.70 -27.52
C LEU A 442 -7.02 -7.20 -27.22
N ALA A 443 -7.36 -8.03 -28.19
CA ALA A 443 -7.28 -9.47 -28.07
C ALA A 443 -6.55 -10.12 -29.25
N GLN A 444 -5.86 -11.22 -28.95
CA GLN A 444 -5.21 -12.07 -29.94
C GLN A 444 -5.36 -13.53 -29.53
N LEU A 445 -5.74 -14.37 -30.48
CA LEU A 445 -5.66 -15.82 -30.32
C LEU A 445 -4.26 -16.29 -30.67
N PHE A 446 -3.74 -17.23 -29.90
CA PHE A 446 -2.43 -17.83 -30.09
C PHE A 446 -2.53 -19.34 -30.19
N THR A 447 -1.62 -19.94 -30.95
CA THR A 447 -1.33 -21.37 -30.93
C THR A 447 0.07 -21.63 -30.39
N THR A 448 0.24 -22.62 -29.52
CA THR A 448 1.56 -22.96 -28.94
C THR A 448 2.44 -23.69 -29.94
N LYS A 449 3.77 -23.48 -29.85
CA LYS A 449 4.77 -24.09 -30.73
C LYS A 449 5.74 -25.06 -30.06
N ARG A 450 5.75 -25.11 -28.72
CA ARG A 450 6.74 -25.91 -27.96
C ARG A 450 6.49 -27.41 -27.96
N HIS A 451 5.28 -27.85 -28.31
CA HIS A 451 4.86 -29.26 -28.26
C HIS A 451 4.28 -29.72 -29.60
N ALA A 452 4.35 -31.02 -29.86
CA ALA A 452 3.87 -31.62 -31.11
C ALA A 452 2.36 -31.49 -31.31
N ARG A 453 1.58 -31.37 -30.22
CA ARG A 453 0.17 -31.00 -30.27
C ARG A 453 0.05 -29.53 -29.86
N PRO A 454 -0.36 -28.63 -30.77
CA PRO A 454 -0.56 -27.24 -30.44
C PRO A 454 -1.85 -27.07 -29.62
N ASP A 455 -1.80 -26.22 -28.61
CA ASP A 455 -2.96 -25.74 -27.87
C ASP A 455 -3.29 -24.30 -28.28
N THR A 456 -4.56 -23.92 -28.18
CA THR A 456 -5.05 -22.58 -28.48
C THR A 456 -5.44 -21.83 -27.21
N LEU A 457 -5.10 -20.53 -27.17
CA LEU A 457 -5.41 -19.62 -26.08
C LEU A 457 -5.79 -18.25 -26.65
N GLY A 458 -6.90 -17.66 -26.20
CA GLY A 458 -7.22 -16.26 -26.41
C GLY A 458 -6.67 -15.40 -25.28
N LEU A 459 -5.87 -14.39 -25.60
CA LEU A 459 -5.45 -13.36 -24.67
C LEU A 459 -6.26 -12.08 -24.92
N VAL A 460 -6.79 -11.47 -23.87
CA VAL A 460 -7.43 -10.15 -23.90
C VAL A 460 -6.69 -9.21 -22.95
N VAL A 461 -6.36 -8.01 -23.39
CA VAL A 461 -5.68 -6.96 -22.61
C VAL A 461 -6.62 -5.77 -22.49
N ASN A 462 -6.81 -5.25 -21.27
CA ASN A 462 -7.71 -4.13 -21.01
C ASN A 462 -7.08 -3.07 -20.08
N HIS A 463 -7.61 -1.85 -20.13
CA HIS A 463 -7.24 -0.78 -19.21
C HIS A 463 -8.45 0.12 -18.93
N PHE A 464 -9.16 -0.17 -17.83
CA PHE A 464 -10.37 0.55 -17.43
C PHE A 464 -10.08 1.94 -16.88
N LYS A 465 -11.11 2.79 -16.82
CA LYS A 465 -11.03 4.17 -16.35
C LYS A 465 -10.48 4.26 -14.92
N SER A 466 -9.55 5.18 -14.68
CA SER A 466 -8.95 5.42 -13.37
C SER A 466 -9.95 5.84 -12.30
N LYS A 467 -9.72 5.37 -11.06
CA LYS A 467 -10.47 5.72 -9.83
C LYS A 467 -10.24 7.18 -9.36
N ALA A 468 -9.24 7.87 -9.88
CA ALA A 468 -8.75 9.14 -9.33
C ALA A 468 -9.62 10.37 -9.66
N SER A 469 -10.60 10.24 -10.55
CA SER A 469 -11.40 11.37 -11.04
C SER A 469 -12.77 10.91 -11.51
N GLY A 470 -13.78 11.76 -11.38
CA GLY A 470 -15.09 11.58 -12.00
C GLY A 470 -16.08 12.65 -11.53
N ASN A 471 -17.19 12.82 -12.24
CA ASN A 471 -18.22 13.81 -11.93
C ASN A 471 -19.62 13.30 -12.31
N GLY A 472 -20.68 13.95 -11.82
CA GLY A 472 -22.04 13.47 -12.07
C GLY A 472 -22.22 12.03 -11.56
N VAL A 473 -22.64 11.12 -12.44
CA VAL A 473 -22.75 9.68 -12.12
C VAL A 473 -21.40 9.01 -11.85
N ASP A 474 -20.31 9.60 -12.34
CA ASP A 474 -18.94 9.15 -12.08
C ASP A 474 -18.33 9.82 -10.84
N ALA A 475 -19.05 10.66 -10.11
CA ALA A 475 -18.54 11.21 -8.85
C ALA A 475 -18.26 10.07 -7.83
N ASP A 476 -17.30 10.28 -6.94
CA ASP A 476 -17.06 9.34 -5.84
C ASP A 476 -18.28 9.28 -4.92
N GLN A 477 -18.84 8.08 -4.75
CA GLN A 477 -20.02 7.83 -3.93
C GLN A 477 -19.66 7.61 -2.44
N ASN A 478 -18.36 7.65 -2.10
CA ASN A 478 -17.83 7.40 -0.75
C ASN A 478 -18.20 6.00 -0.20
N ASP A 479 -18.28 5.02 -1.10
CA ASP A 479 -18.54 3.61 -0.81
C ASP A 479 -17.24 2.76 -0.84
N GLY A 480 -16.09 3.41 -0.97
CA GLY A 480 -14.77 2.79 -1.08
C GLY A 480 -14.31 2.48 -2.50
N GLN A 481 -15.19 2.63 -3.50
CA GLN A 481 -14.86 2.30 -4.89
C GLN A 481 -14.17 3.44 -5.63
N GLY A 482 -14.21 4.67 -5.11
CA GLY A 482 -13.60 5.85 -5.73
C GLY A 482 -14.36 6.34 -6.97
N GLY A 483 -13.81 7.37 -7.63
CA GLY A 483 -14.43 7.99 -8.81
C GLY A 483 -14.57 7.05 -10.02
N SER A 484 -15.44 7.43 -10.95
CA SER A 484 -15.70 6.74 -12.22
C SER A 484 -16.07 5.26 -12.08
N ASN A 485 -16.68 4.85 -10.96
CA ASN A 485 -17.15 3.47 -10.81
C ASN A 485 -18.25 3.13 -11.83
N ASP A 486 -19.19 4.05 -12.10
CA ASP A 486 -20.23 3.84 -13.11
C ASP A 486 -19.63 3.58 -14.50
N ARG A 487 -18.64 4.39 -14.90
CA ARG A 487 -17.86 4.13 -16.11
C ARG A 487 -17.18 2.77 -16.12
N ARG A 488 -16.53 2.37 -15.03
CA ARG A 488 -15.87 1.06 -14.92
C ARG A 488 -16.87 -0.11 -14.98
N ARG A 489 -18.08 0.03 -14.42
CA ARG A 489 -19.15 -0.95 -14.60
C ARG A 489 -19.56 -1.12 -16.06
N ALA A 490 -19.77 -0.01 -16.77
CA ALA A 490 -20.07 -0.05 -18.20
C ALA A 490 -18.95 -0.72 -19.01
N GLN A 491 -17.69 -0.46 -18.66
CA GLN A 491 -16.52 -1.09 -19.27
C GLN A 491 -16.44 -2.59 -18.98
N ALA A 492 -16.76 -3.04 -17.75
CA ALA A 492 -16.86 -4.46 -17.41
C ALA A 492 -17.93 -5.19 -18.23
N GLN A 493 -19.12 -4.60 -18.36
CA GLN A 493 -20.21 -5.16 -19.18
C GLN A 493 -19.83 -5.23 -20.66
N ALA A 494 -19.20 -4.17 -21.18
CA ALA A 494 -18.73 -4.13 -22.56
C ALA A 494 -17.57 -5.12 -22.83
N LEU A 495 -16.72 -5.39 -21.83
CA LEU A 495 -15.67 -6.40 -21.92
C LEU A 495 -16.27 -7.81 -22.01
N VAL A 496 -17.28 -8.12 -21.19
CA VAL A 496 -18.05 -9.38 -21.30
C VAL A 496 -18.67 -9.53 -22.69
N LYS A 497 -19.27 -8.45 -23.21
CA LYS A 497 -19.83 -8.42 -24.57
C LYS A 497 -18.75 -8.70 -25.62
N PHE A 498 -17.59 -8.06 -25.54
CA PHE A 498 -16.47 -8.29 -26.46
C PHE A 498 -15.96 -9.74 -26.41
N ILE A 499 -15.82 -10.31 -25.22
CA ILE A 499 -15.43 -11.72 -25.05
C ILE A 499 -16.44 -12.65 -25.75
N ASN A 500 -17.74 -12.45 -25.49
CA ASN A 500 -18.77 -13.36 -25.96
C ASN A 500 -19.12 -13.20 -27.45
N GLN A 501 -19.04 -11.98 -27.98
CA GLN A 501 -19.50 -11.66 -29.33
C GLN A 501 -18.36 -11.53 -30.35
N THR A 502 -17.10 -11.42 -29.91
CA THR A 502 -15.95 -11.26 -30.80
C THR A 502 -14.88 -12.31 -30.55
N VAL A 503 -14.40 -12.45 -29.31
CA VAL A 503 -13.27 -13.34 -29.00
C VAL A 503 -13.64 -14.82 -29.09
N ARG A 504 -14.79 -15.22 -28.50
CA ARG A 504 -15.28 -16.61 -28.59
C ARG A 504 -15.62 -17.01 -30.04
N PRO A 505 -16.38 -16.23 -30.83
CA PRO A 505 -16.67 -16.56 -32.22
C PRO A 505 -15.44 -16.64 -33.12
N ALA A 506 -14.35 -15.95 -32.77
CA ALA A 506 -13.06 -16.08 -33.47
C ALA A 506 -12.35 -17.43 -33.20
N GLY A 507 -12.88 -18.27 -32.31
CA GLY A 507 -12.39 -19.63 -32.05
C GLY A 507 -11.73 -19.84 -30.68
N ALA A 508 -11.78 -18.85 -29.79
CA ALA A 508 -11.19 -18.98 -28.44
C ALA A 508 -12.17 -19.66 -27.47
N SER A 509 -11.80 -20.82 -26.94
CA SER A 509 -12.53 -21.49 -25.86
C SER A 509 -11.86 -21.31 -24.50
N ARG A 510 -10.53 -21.20 -24.48
CA ARG A 510 -9.69 -20.89 -23.32
C ARG A 510 -9.28 -19.43 -23.42
N ILE A 511 -9.80 -18.59 -22.52
CA ILE A 511 -9.55 -17.15 -22.56
C ILE A 511 -8.94 -16.70 -21.24
N ILE A 512 -7.85 -15.95 -21.36
CA ILE A 512 -7.22 -15.22 -20.27
C ILE A 512 -7.37 -13.74 -20.58
N CYS A 513 -8.03 -13.00 -19.70
CA CYS A 513 -8.19 -11.56 -19.75
C CYS A 513 -7.32 -10.95 -18.65
N ILE A 514 -6.40 -10.08 -19.04
CA ILE A 514 -5.45 -9.43 -18.14
C ILE A 514 -5.54 -7.92 -18.34
N GLY A 515 -5.13 -7.18 -17.32
CA GLY A 515 -5.00 -5.74 -17.45
C GLY A 515 -5.19 -5.00 -16.15
N ASP A 516 -5.25 -3.68 -16.27
CA ASP A 516 -5.56 -2.76 -15.18
C ASP A 516 -7.07 -2.47 -15.22
N TYR A 517 -7.79 -3.13 -14.32
CA TYR A 517 -9.24 -2.95 -14.18
C TYR A 517 -9.59 -1.69 -13.38
N ASN A 518 -8.59 -1.03 -12.79
CA ASN A 518 -8.78 0.08 -11.87
C ASN A 518 -9.86 -0.25 -10.82
N ALA A 519 -9.88 -1.49 -10.33
CA ALA A 519 -10.89 -1.98 -9.39
C ALA A 519 -10.26 -2.98 -8.43
N ASN A 520 -10.49 -2.82 -7.12
CA ASN A 520 -10.11 -3.83 -6.13
C ASN A 520 -10.98 -5.10 -6.26
N TYR A 521 -10.57 -6.17 -5.57
CA TYR A 521 -11.08 -7.52 -5.80
C TYR A 521 -12.60 -7.68 -5.59
N GLU A 522 -13.19 -6.90 -4.68
CA GLU A 522 -14.62 -6.95 -4.33
C GLU A 522 -15.37 -5.68 -4.79
N GLU A 523 -14.92 -5.04 -5.87
CA GLU A 523 -15.60 -3.89 -6.46
C GLU A 523 -16.49 -4.30 -7.65
N ASP A 524 -17.50 -3.48 -7.94
CA ASP A 524 -18.54 -3.75 -8.94
C ASP A 524 -17.99 -4.24 -10.30
N PRO A 525 -16.88 -3.69 -10.85
CA PRO A 525 -16.34 -4.18 -12.12
C PRO A 525 -15.95 -5.66 -12.07
N ILE A 526 -15.43 -6.16 -10.95
CA ILE A 526 -15.07 -7.57 -10.79
C ILE A 526 -16.32 -8.45 -10.62
N ASP A 527 -17.32 -7.94 -9.90
CA ASP A 527 -18.61 -8.63 -9.71
C ASP A 527 -19.37 -8.84 -11.01
N ILE A 528 -19.32 -7.87 -11.91
CA ILE A 528 -19.88 -8.00 -13.26
C ILE A 528 -19.22 -9.16 -14.02
N LEU A 529 -17.90 -9.32 -13.88
CA LEU A 529 -17.17 -10.42 -14.53
C LEU A 529 -17.52 -11.77 -13.91
N ARG A 530 -17.66 -11.84 -12.58
CA ARG A 530 -18.11 -13.04 -11.86
C ARG A 530 -19.54 -13.42 -12.25
N ALA A 531 -20.46 -12.45 -12.31
CA ALA A 531 -21.84 -12.65 -12.74
C ALA A 531 -21.93 -13.20 -14.17
N ALA A 532 -20.98 -12.83 -15.04
CA ALA A 532 -20.86 -13.36 -16.39
C ALA A 532 -20.24 -14.77 -16.47
N GLY A 533 -19.94 -15.39 -15.32
CA GLY A 533 -19.34 -16.72 -15.22
C GLY A 533 -17.84 -16.75 -15.49
N LEU A 534 -17.15 -15.60 -15.43
CA LEU A 534 -15.69 -15.55 -15.45
C LEU A 534 -15.14 -15.72 -14.03
N VAL A 535 -13.87 -16.13 -13.93
CA VAL A 535 -13.21 -16.41 -12.65
C VAL A 535 -12.05 -15.44 -12.47
N ALA A 536 -12.04 -14.68 -11.38
CA ALA A 536 -10.86 -13.95 -10.94
C ALA A 536 -9.83 -14.96 -10.39
N ALA A 537 -8.70 -15.10 -11.08
CA ALA A 537 -7.66 -16.06 -10.74
C ALA A 537 -6.49 -15.45 -9.97
N THR A 538 -6.46 -14.12 -9.86
CA THR A 538 -5.47 -13.42 -9.03
C THR A 538 -5.78 -13.69 -7.56
N PRO A 539 -4.78 -14.00 -6.71
CA PRO A 539 -5.03 -14.18 -5.29
C PRO A 539 -5.59 -12.90 -4.64
N PRO A 540 -6.67 -12.95 -3.84
CA PRO A 540 -7.28 -11.78 -3.23
C PRO A 540 -6.37 -11.07 -2.20
N ASN A 541 -5.31 -11.74 -1.72
CA ASN A 541 -4.32 -11.14 -0.84
C ASN A 541 -3.08 -10.59 -1.58
N SER A 542 -3.06 -10.61 -2.92
CA SER A 542 -1.93 -10.14 -3.73
C SER A 542 -2.23 -8.79 -4.37
N ALA A 543 -1.40 -7.80 -4.06
CA ALA A 543 -1.58 -6.41 -4.47
C ALA A 543 -0.76 -6.03 -5.70
N SER A 544 -1.19 -5.02 -6.45
CA SER A 544 -0.40 -4.44 -7.54
C SER A 544 -0.22 -2.93 -7.45
N PHE A 545 -0.83 -2.30 -6.44
CA PHE A 545 -0.85 -0.85 -6.29
C PHE A 545 -0.92 -0.43 -4.81
N VAL A 546 -0.35 0.71 -4.48
CA VAL A 546 -0.44 1.33 -3.15
C VAL A 546 -0.93 2.76 -3.31
N PHE A 547 -1.94 3.15 -2.53
CA PHE A 547 -2.49 4.50 -2.55
C PHE A 547 -2.89 4.94 -1.15
N LYS A 548 -2.39 6.10 -0.70
CA LYS A 548 -2.67 6.68 0.63
C LYS A 548 -2.41 5.70 1.79
N GLY A 549 -1.27 5.01 1.74
CA GLY A 549 -0.87 4.01 2.73
C GLY A 549 -1.66 2.70 2.71
N LEU A 550 -2.54 2.51 1.73
CA LEU A 550 -3.38 1.31 1.60
C LEU A 550 -2.99 0.51 0.36
N THR A 551 -2.72 -0.77 0.58
CA THR A 551 -2.28 -1.72 -0.44
C THR A 551 -3.49 -2.41 -1.08
N GLY A 552 -3.52 -2.51 -2.41
CA GLY A 552 -4.66 -3.08 -3.15
C GLY A 552 -4.30 -3.65 -4.51
N SER A 553 -5.26 -4.26 -5.18
CA SER A 553 -5.07 -4.89 -6.49
C SER A 553 -5.90 -4.20 -7.55
N LEU A 554 -5.27 -3.52 -8.50
CA LEU A 554 -5.95 -2.98 -9.69
C LEU A 554 -5.73 -3.87 -10.92
N ASP A 555 -4.62 -4.62 -10.92
CA ASP A 555 -4.24 -5.51 -12.01
C ASP A 555 -4.66 -6.95 -11.69
N HIS A 556 -5.44 -7.52 -12.61
CA HIS A 556 -6.02 -8.84 -12.41
C HIS A 556 -5.84 -9.74 -13.63
N CYS A 557 -5.89 -11.04 -13.36
CA CYS A 557 -6.05 -12.11 -14.34
C CYS A 557 -7.43 -12.74 -14.16
N ILE A 558 -8.31 -12.54 -15.15
CA ILE A 558 -9.67 -13.04 -15.22
C ILE A 558 -9.77 -14.09 -16.32
N ILE A 559 -10.31 -15.26 -16.02
CA ILE A 559 -10.29 -16.41 -16.93
C ILE A 559 -11.67 -16.99 -17.20
N THR A 560 -11.78 -17.76 -18.29
CA THR A 560 -12.91 -18.66 -18.48
C THR A 560 -12.83 -19.88 -17.54
N PRO A 561 -13.96 -20.44 -17.09
CA PRO A 561 -13.97 -21.53 -16.10
C PRO A 561 -13.15 -22.78 -16.47
N ASN A 562 -13.04 -23.08 -17.76
CA ASN A 562 -12.25 -24.21 -18.28
C ASN A 562 -10.72 -24.02 -18.18
N MET A 563 -10.25 -22.88 -17.66
CA MET A 563 -8.84 -22.63 -17.35
C MET A 563 -8.52 -22.84 -15.86
N VAL A 564 -9.54 -23.02 -15.00
CA VAL A 564 -9.33 -23.32 -13.58
C VAL A 564 -8.54 -24.64 -13.44
N GLY A 565 -7.44 -24.60 -12.69
CA GLY A 565 -6.51 -25.73 -12.53
C GLY A 565 -5.44 -25.87 -13.62
N PHE A 566 -5.49 -25.02 -14.67
CA PHE A 566 -4.49 -24.98 -15.74
C PHE A 566 -3.61 -23.73 -15.69
N ILE A 567 -3.87 -22.83 -14.73
CA ILE A 567 -3.13 -21.58 -14.56
C ILE A 567 -2.64 -21.38 -13.12
N ASP A 568 -1.49 -20.71 -13.00
CA ASP A 568 -0.92 -20.20 -11.75
C ASP A 568 -0.63 -18.72 -11.96
N VAL A 569 -1.02 -17.87 -11.00
CA VAL A 569 -0.97 -16.40 -11.12
C VAL A 569 -0.21 -15.85 -9.94
N GLN A 570 0.88 -15.14 -10.22
CA GLN A 570 1.73 -14.52 -9.19
C GLN A 570 2.06 -13.09 -9.60
N LYS A 571 2.07 -12.15 -8.64
CA LYS A 571 2.53 -10.78 -8.88
C LYS A 571 3.99 -10.64 -8.49
N TRP A 572 4.74 -9.90 -9.29
CA TRP A 572 6.13 -9.57 -8.93
C TRP A 572 6.18 -8.15 -8.36
N HIS A 573 6.33 -8.05 -7.03
CA HIS A 573 6.30 -6.77 -6.34
C HIS A 573 7.59 -5.97 -6.56
N ILE A 574 7.75 -5.34 -7.71
CA ILE A 574 8.92 -4.53 -8.09
C ILE A 574 8.66 -3.03 -8.07
N ASN A 575 7.41 -2.59 -8.03
CA ASN A 575 7.01 -1.24 -8.37
C ASN A 575 6.23 -0.57 -7.25
N SER A 576 5.03 -1.09 -6.94
CA SER A 576 4.04 -0.38 -6.11
C SER A 576 4.54 -0.05 -4.70
N GLY A 577 5.38 -0.92 -4.13
CA GLY A 577 5.97 -0.71 -2.80
C GLY A 577 7.23 0.16 -2.79
N GLU A 578 7.87 0.44 -3.93
CA GLU A 578 9.03 1.33 -4.00
C GLU A 578 8.59 2.80 -3.95
N PRO A 579 9.35 3.68 -3.26
CA PRO A 579 9.00 5.08 -3.17
C PRO A 579 9.12 5.80 -4.52
N ALA A 580 8.25 6.79 -4.74
CA ALA A 580 8.18 7.54 -5.99
C ALA A 580 9.48 8.26 -6.37
N PHE A 581 10.35 8.58 -5.41
CA PHE A 581 11.61 9.25 -5.72
C PHE A 581 12.63 8.37 -6.45
N LEU A 582 12.42 7.06 -6.54
CA LEU A 582 13.25 6.14 -7.33
C LEU A 582 12.80 6.05 -8.80
N GLU A 583 11.68 6.68 -9.14
CA GLU A 583 11.17 6.78 -10.51
C GLU A 583 12.18 7.51 -11.41
N PHE A 584 12.15 7.19 -12.69
CA PHE A 584 13.20 7.54 -13.65
C PHE A 584 13.42 9.05 -13.83
N ASP A 585 12.38 9.86 -13.66
CA ASP A 585 12.42 11.33 -13.77
C ASP A 585 12.73 11.99 -12.42
N GLN A 586 12.23 11.43 -11.31
CA GLN A 586 12.45 11.96 -9.96
C GLN A 586 13.84 11.65 -9.39
N ALA A 587 14.39 10.47 -9.72
CA ALA A 587 15.76 10.09 -9.39
C ALA A 587 16.76 10.72 -10.37
N GLY A 588 16.34 10.95 -11.61
CA GLY A 588 17.17 11.55 -12.65
C GLY A 588 18.49 10.79 -12.84
N GLU A 589 19.62 11.46 -12.67
CA GLU A 589 20.93 10.81 -12.83
C GLU A 589 21.21 9.70 -11.81
N ALA A 590 20.52 9.69 -10.66
CA ALA A 590 20.64 8.64 -9.65
C ALA A 590 19.81 7.38 -9.98
N THR A 591 19.06 7.36 -11.08
CA THR A 591 18.29 6.19 -11.49
C THR A 591 19.19 4.98 -11.74
N ASP A 592 18.93 3.89 -11.02
CA ASP A 592 19.49 2.58 -11.38
C ASP A 592 18.78 2.03 -12.63
N VAL A 593 19.40 2.27 -13.79
CA VAL A 593 18.89 1.88 -15.11
C VAL A 593 18.95 0.37 -15.39
N ASN A 594 19.69 -0.39 -14.57
CA ASN A 594 19.81 -1.85 -14.71
C ASN A 594 18.80 -2.61 -13.83
N SER A 595 18.08 -1.89 -12.97
CA SER A 595 17.13 -2.46 -12.02
C SER A 595 15.68 -2.37 -12.52
N PRO A 596 14.90 -3.46 -12.39
CA PRO A 596 13.48 -3.45 -12.75
C PRO A 596 12.62 -2.69 -11.72
N PHE A 597 13.18 -2.40 -10.53
CA PHE A 597 12.42 -1.83 -9.42
C PHE A 597 12.04 -0.37 -9.67
N ARG A 598 10.79 0.00 -9.38
CA ARG A 598 10.20 1.31 -9.71
C ARG A 598 10.37 1.67 -11.19
N SER A 599 10.16 0.68 -12.07
CA SER A 599 10.03 0.90 -13.52
C SER A 599 8.64 1.41 -13.91
N SER A 600 7.67 1.18 -13.04
CA SER A 600 6.29 1.63 -13.09
C SER A 600 5.78 1.85 -11.65
N ASP A 601 4.57 2.33 -11.49
CA ASP A 601 3.81 2.39 -10.24
C ASP A 601 2.94 1.15 -10.00
N HIS A 602 2.76 0.29 -11.02
CA HIS A 602 2.03 -0.98 -10.95
C HIS A 602 2.97 -2.19 -10.94
N ASP A 603 2.69 -3.18 -10.09
CA ASP A 603 3.40 -4.47 -10.13
C ASP A 603 2.90 -5.36 -11.28
N PRO A 604 3.78 -5.98 -12.08
CA PRO A 604 3.36 -6.89 -13.13
C PRO A 604 2.76 -8.18 -12.58
N VAL A 605 1.78 -8.73 -13.32
CA VAL A 605 1.14 -10.01 -13.06
C VAL A 605 1.73 -11.06 -13.99
N LEU A 606 2.35 -12.11 -13.44
CA LEU A 606 2.89 -13.24 -14.19
C LEU A 606 1.93 -14.42 -14.11
N ILE A 607 1.69 -15.07 -15.25
CA ILE A 607 0.76 -16.20 -15.36
C ILE A 607 1.46 -17.38 -16.01
N GLY A 608 1.52 -18.50 -15.30
CA GLY A 608 1.94 -19.77 -15.86
C GLY A 608 0.75 -20.54 -16.40
N VAL A 609 0.82 -21.06 -17.63
CA VAL A 609 -0.20 -21.92 -18.22
C VAL A 609 0.39 -23.31 -18.49
N ARG A 610 -0.36 -24.34 -18.08
CA ARG A 610 -0.09 -25.72 -18.45
C ARG A 610 -1.38 -26.44 -18.78
N PHE A 611 -1.58 -26.80 -20.05
CA PHE A 611 -2.79 -27.41 -20.60
C PHE A 611 -3.00 -28.86 -20.18
N LEU A 612 -1.96 -29.52 -19.66
CA LEU A 612 -2.06 -30.84 -19.01
C LEU A 612 -2.37 -30.76 -17.50
N GLY A 613 -2.65 -29.56 -16.98
CA GLY A 613 -2.81 -29.27 -15.56
C GLY A 613 -1.48 -28.94 -14.89
N ILE A 614 -1.48 -28.02 -13.91
CA ILE A 614 -0.25 -27.61 -13.22
C ILE A 614 0.17 -28.72 -12.24
N ALA A 615 1.35 -29.31 -12.47
CA ALA A 615 2.00 -30.11 -11.43
C ALA A 615 2.66 -29.15 -10.44
N ASN A 616 2.21 -29.19 -9.18
CA ASN A 616 2.91 -28.51 -8.09
C ASN A 616 4.37 -28.97 -8.09
N SER A 617 5.30 -28.03 -7.99
CA SER A 617 6.70 -28.33 -7.68
C SER A 617 6.75 -29.11 -6.36
N SER A 618 6.95 -30.42 -6.43
CA SER A 618 7.14 -31.24 -5.23
C SER A 618 8.60 -31.17 -4.80
N THR A 619 8.87 -30.50 -3.67
CA THR A 619 9.81 -30.93 -2.62
C THR A 619 9.71 -29.98 -1.44
N GLY A 620 8.82 -30.32 -0.52
CA GLY A 620 8.62 -29.61 0.75
C GLY A 620 7.28 -30.01 1.33
N THR A 621 7.29 -30.93 2.30
CA THR A 621 6.13 -31.47 3.03
C THR A 621 5.39 -30.44 3.91
N SER A 622 5.22 -29.21 3.44
CA SER A 622 4.72 -28.07 4.25
C SER A 622 3.84 -27.06 3.50
N GLY A 623 3.29 -27.36 2.31
CA GLY A 623 2.48 -26.38 1.55
C GLY A 623 0.95 -26.58 1.53
N ASN A 624 0.45 -27.78 1.85
CA ASN A 624 -0.96 -28.15 1.65
C ASN A 624 -1.58 -28.75 2.92
N ARG A 625 -1.46 -28.09 4.09
CA ARG A 625 -1.98 -28.66 5.34
C ARG A 625 -3.28 -27.96 5.73
N LEU A 626 -4.38 -28.71 5.72
CA LEU A 626 -5.52 -28.34 6.56
C LEU A 626 -5.15 -28.64 8.01
N LEU A 627 -5.32 -27.68 8.90
CA LEU A 627 -5.09 -27.78 10.33
C LEU A 627 -6.43 -27.84 11.07
N VAL A 628 -6.45 -28.54 12.21
CA VAL A 628 -7.63 -28.60 13.09
C VAL A 628 -7.87 -27.23 13.73
N TYR A 629 -9.12 -26.74 13.68
CA TYR A 629 -9.55 -25.54 14.40
C TYR A 629 -10.53 -25.88 15.55
N PRO A 630 -10.42 -25.25 16.73
CA PRO A 630 -9.29 -24.42 17.16
C PRO A 630 -8.01 -25.25 17.32
N SER A 631 -6.84 -24.60 17.30
CA SER A 631 -5.57 -25.28 17.50
C SER A 631 -5.56 -26.01 18.86
N PRO A 632 -5.20 -27.32 18.91
CA PRO A 632 -5.03 -28.04 20.17
C PRO A 632 -3.97 -27.42 21.07
N ALA A 633 -4.06 -27.66 22.38
CA ALA A 633 -3.08 -27.16 23.38
C ALA A 633 -1.63 -27.63 23.12
N THR A 634 -1.45 -28.71 22.36
CA THR A 634 -0.16 -29.26 21.94
C THR A 634 0.40 -28.62 20.66
N GLY A 635 -0.27 -27.60 20.10
CA GLY A 635 0.12 -26.91 18.87
C GLY A 635 -0.70 -27.31 17.64
N PRO A 636 -0.35 -26.76 16.45
CA PRO A 636 -1.09 -27.01 15.21
C PRO A 636 -1.08 -28.50 14.82
N ALA A 637 -2.28 -29.09 14.69
CA ALA A 637 -2.44 -30.50 14.29
C ALA A 637 -3.01 -30.59 12.87
N VAL A 638 -2.43 -31.46 12.04
CA VAL A 638 -2.92 -31.70 10.66
C VAL A 638 -4.25 -32.45 10.70
N PHE A 639 -5.21 -31.97 9.93
CA PHE A 639 -6.53 -32.57 9.79
C PHE A 639 -6.48 -33.77 8.82
N HIS A 640 -6.93 -34.93 9.29
CA HIS A 640 -7.10 -36.15 8.48
C HIS A 640 -8.54 -36.67 8.62
N LEU A 641 -9.21 -37.01 7.52
CA LEU A 641 -10.56 -37.58 7.51
C LEU A 641 -10.65 -38.87 8.34
N ALA A 642 -9.61 -39.71 8.30
CA ALA A 642 -9.55 -40.95 9.09
C ALA A 642 -9.54 -40.70 10.61
N SER A 643 -9.19 -39.50 11.07
CA SER A 643 -9.24 -39.15 12.50
C SER A 643 -10.66 -38.80 12.99
N VAL A 644 -11.60 -38.56 12.07
CA VAL A 644 -12.96 -38.09 12.40
C VAL A 644 -14.08 -38.99 11.86
N VAL A 645 -13.79 -39.86 10.89
CA VAL A 645 -14.75 -40.84 10.34
C VAL A 645 -14.52 -42.21 11.00
N PRO A 646 -15.52 -42.81 11.68
CA PRO A 646 -15.38 -44.14 12.27
C PRO A 646 -15.07 -45.24 11.23
N PRO A 647 -14.28 -46.26 11.59
CA PRO A 647 -14.05 -47.42 10.72
C PRO A 647 -15.37 -48.09 10.28
N GLY A 648 -15.48 -48.40 8.99
CA GLY A 648 -16.67 -49.06 8.41
C GLY A 648 -17.76 -48.12 7.87
N VAL A 649 -17.64 -46.79 8.04
CA VAL A 649 -18.56 -45.83 7.42
C VAL A 649 -18.18 -45.59 5.96
N SER A 650 -18.99 -46.08 5.02
CA SER A 650 -18.87 -45.85 3.58
C SER A 650 -20.23 -46.07 2.88
N PRO A 651 -20.61 -45.24 1.89
CA PRO A 651 -19.90 -44.04 1.44
C PRO A 651 -20.04 -42.90 2.46
N VAL A 652 -19.07 -41.97 2.43
CA VAL A 652 -19.11 -40.68 3.13
C VAL A 652 -19.41 -39.60 2.10
N ILE A 653 -20.27 -38.66 2.45
CA ILE A 653 -20.47 -37.40 1.73
C ILE A 653 -19.62 -36.35 2.44
N LEU A 654 -18.73 -35.71 1.70
CA LEU A 654 -17.89 -34.62 2.14
C LEU A 654 -18.37 -33.34 1.47
N GLU A 655 -18.66 -32.32 2.27
CA GLU A 655 -18.99 -30.99 1.79
C GLU A 655 -18.02 -29.98 2.42
N PHE A 656 -17.33 -29.20 1.59
CA PHE A 656 -16.40 -28.16 2.01
C PHE A 656 -17.03 -26.81 1.78
N TYR A 657 -16.90 -25.90 2.73
CA TYR A 657 -17.55 -24.60 2.71
C TYR A 657 -16.59 -23.50 3.18
N LEU A 658 -16.86 -22.28 2.76
CA LEU A 658 -16.38 -21.10 3.47
C LEU A 658 -17.06 -21.00 4.84
N LEU A 659 -16.46 -20.25 5.77
CA LEU A 659 -17.02 -20.09 7.14
C LEU A 659 -18.44 -19.51 7.15
N LYS A 660 -18.79 -18.74 6.12
CA LYS A 660 -20.12 -18.12 5.91
C LYS A 660 -21.13 -19.07 5.26
N GLY A 661 -20.79 -20.35 5.06
CA GLY A 661 -21.72 -21.41 4.62
C GLY A 661 -21.82 -21.64 3.11
N GLN A 662 -20.99 -20.99 2.29
CA GLN A 662 -20.98 -21.20 0.84
C GLN A 662 -20.28 -22.51 0.46
N PRO A 663 -20.90 -23.38 -0.37
CA PRO A 663 -20.30 -24.65 -0.77
C PRO A 663 -19.17 -24.44 -1.77
N LEU A 664 -17.99 -24.99 -1.46
CA LEU A 664 -16.81 -25.02 -2.32
C LEU A 664 -16.67 -26.37 -3.03
N LEU A 665 -16.91 -27.46 -2.31
CA LEU A 665 -16.71 -28.82 -2.82
C LEU A 665 -17.77 -29.75 -2.24
N ARG A 666 -18.30 -30.67 -3.05
CA ARG A 666 -19.13 -31.78 -2.58
C ARG A 666 -18.71 -33.07 -3.26
N LEU A 667 -18.29 -34.06 -2.48
CA LEU A 667 -17.80 -35.35 -2.95
C LEU A 667 -18.47 -36.49 -2.18
N THR A 668 -18.59 -37.66 -2.81
CA THR A 668 -19.10 -38.87 -2.15
C THR A 668 -18.18 -40.05 -2.46
N GLY A 669 -17.70 -40.78 -1.44
CA GLY A 669 -16.75 -41.87 -1.67
C GLY A 669 -16.25 -42.54 -0.39
N THR A 670 -15.18 -43.33 -0.53
CA THR A 670 -14.46 -43.92 0.61
C THR A 670 -13.58 -42.88 1.28
N VAL A 671 -13.26 -43.06 2.57
CA VAL A 671 -12.41 -42.11 3.33
C VAL A 671 -11.07 -41.86 2.65
N SER A 672 -10.42 -42.89 2.12
CA SER A 672 -9.12 -42.77 1.44
C SER A 672 -9.19 -41.96 0.14
N MET A 673 -10.21 -42.21 -0.68
CA MET A 673 -10.44 -41.43 -1.91
C MET A 673 -10.72 -39.96 -1.57
N LEU A 674 -11.66 -39.70 -0.65
CA LEU A 674 -12.03 -38.35 -0.25
C LEU A 674 -10.86 -37.58 0.37
N GLN A 675 -9.97 -38.24 1.11
CA GLN A 675 -8.78 -37.62 1.68
C GLN A 675 -7.82 -37.14 0.59
N THR A 676 -7.67 -37.95 -0.46
CA THR A 676 -6.81 -37.63 -1.61
C THR A 676 -7.39 -36.45 -2.40
N GLU A 677 -8.68 -36.47 -2.70
CA GLU A 677 -9.34 -35.38 -3.46
C GLU A 677 -9.47 -34.10 -2.64
N LEU A 678 -9.71 -34.19 -1.33
CA LEU A 678 -9.71 -33.03 -0.45
C LEU A 678 -8.35 -32.33 -0.46
N GLY A 679 -7.24 -33.08 -0.35
CA GLY A 679 -5.89 -32.52 -0.40
C GLY A 679 -5.54 -31.91 -1.75
N ARG A 680 -6.02 -32.49 -2.86
CA ARG A 680 -5.88 -31.88 -4.20
C ARG A 680 -6.66 -30.57 -4.30
N TYR A 681 -7.92 -30.57 -3.85
CA TYR A 681 -8.77 -29.39 -3.92
C TYR A 681 -8.25 -28.25 -3.04
N THR A 682 -7.85 -28.55 -1.80
CA THR A 682 -7.43 -27.54 -0.82
C THR A 682 -6.03 -27.01 -1.04
N ALA A 683 -5.23 -27.64 -1.91
CA ALA A 683 -3.95 -27.10 -2.38
C ALA A 683 -4.09 -25.74 -3.08
N HIS A 684 -5.29 -25.43 -3.58
CA HIS A 684 -5.56 -24.22 -4.36
C HIS A 684 -6.42 -23.20 -3.61
N LEU A 685 -6.72 -23.46 -2.34
CA LEU A 685 -7.48 -22.54 -1.50
C LEU A 685 -6.56 -21.54 -0.81
N ALA A 686 -7.05 -20.31 -0.64
CA ALA A 686 -6.35 -19.29 0.11
C ALA A 686 -6.14 -19.73 1.58
N PRO A 687 -5.10 -19.22 2.27
CA PRO A 687 -5.01 -19.35 3.71
C PRO A 687 -6.28 -18.78 4.38
N GLY A 688 -6.81 -19.48 5.38
CA GLY A 688 -8.05 -19.07 6.02
C GLY A 688 -8.80 -20.20 6.71
N ILE A 689 -9.92 -19.86 7.35
CA ILE A 689 -10.74 -20.84 8.08
C ILE A 689 -11.93 -21.29 7.20
N TYR A 690 -12.08 -22.59 7.09
CA TYR A 690 -13.11 -23.28 6.31
C TYR A 690 -13.96 -24.19 7.17
N LEU A 691 -15.13 -24.56 6.66
CA LEU A 691 -16.04 -25.52 7.27
C LEU A 691 -16.08 -26.80 6.44
N LEU A 692 -15.88 -27.93 7.08
CA LEU A 692 -15.98 -29.26 6.48
C LEU A 692 -17.15 -30.00 7.13
N ARG A 693 -18.16 -30.37 6.34
CA ARG A 693 -19.29 -31.21 6.77
C ARG A 693 -19.13 -32.61 6.22
N LEU A 694 -19.35 -33.60 7.07
CA LEU A 694 -19.22 -35.03 6.77
C LEU A 694 -20.52 -35.74 7.12
N GLN A 695 -21.08 -36.50 6.18
CA GLN A 695 -22.30 -37.28 6.36
C GLN A 695 -22.10 -38.73 5.90
N GLY A 696 -22.73 -39.68 6.58
CA GLY A 696 -22.66 -41.11 6.25
C GLY A 696 -23.55 -41.92 7.19
N LYS A 697 -23.57 -43.25 7.04
CA LYS A 697 -24.37 -44.13 7.92
C LYS A 697 -23.91 -43.97 9.38
N GLY A 698 -24.76 -43.36 10.21
CA GLY A 698 -24.45 -43.06 11.61
C GLY A 698 -23.46 -41.90 11.83
N LEU A 699 -23.14 -41.13 10.78
CA LEU A 699 -22.21 -40.00 10.83
C LEU A 699 -22.88 -38.71 10.33
N ASN A 700 -22.87 -37.66 11.15
CA ASN A 700 -23.21 -36.29 10.76
C ASN A 700 -22.37 -35.33 11.60
N LYS A 701 -21.29 -34.79 11.03
CA LYS A 701 -20.31 -33.97 11.76
C LYS A 701 -19.91 -32.74 10.94
N THR A 702 -19.72 -31.62 11.62
CA THR A 702 -19.14 -30.40 11.03
C THR A 702 -17.85 -30.05 11.79
N GLN A 703 -16.78 -29.75 11.06
CA GLN A 703 -15.46 -29.41 11.59
C GLN A 703 -14.98 -28.10 10.97
N ARG A 704 -14.43 -27.19 11.79
CA ARG A 704 -13.66 -26.05 11.27
C ARG A 704 -12.23 -26.49 11.01
N VAL A 705 -11.66 -26.05 9.90
CA VAL A 705 -10.25 -26.31 9.54
C VAL A 705 -9.59 -25.01 9.09
N ILE A 706 -8.29 -24.87 9.32
CA ILE A 706 -7.48 -23.75 8.82
C ILE A 706 -6.67 -24.25 7.63
N LYS A 707 -6.65 -23.51 6.52
CA LYS A 707 -5.62 -23.65 5.49
C LYS A 707 -4.49 -22.68 5.84
N ASP A 708 -3.27 -23.21 5.87
CA ASP A 708 -2.03 -22.46 6.08
C ASP A 708 -1.64 -21.59 4.88
#